data_AF-A0A7Y0QHQ2-F1
#
_entry.id   AF-A0A7Y0QHQ2-F1
#
_cell.length_a   1.000
_cell.length_b   1.000
_cell.length_c   1.000
_cell.angle_alpha   90.00
_cell.angle_beta   90.00
_cell.angle_gamma   90.00
#
_symmetry.space_group_name_H-M   'P 1'
#
loop_
_entity.id
_entity.type
_entity.pdbx_description
1 polymer ?
#
loop_
_entity_poly.entity_id
_entity_poly.type
_entity_poly.pdbx_seq_one_letter_code
_entity_poly.pdbx_strand_id
1 'polypeptide(L)'
;MSIDELEQGYSAGPRGGFDRTPPQDVAAEQSVLGGMMISKDAIADVVEQLRGTDFYRPAHEAIYDAVLDLYGRGEPADAVTVAAELTKRGEMGRIGGAPYLHTLISMVPTAANAGYYARIVRERAVLRRLVEAGTRIVQLGYATEGGDVDDIVNNAQAEVYAVTERRTAEDYLRLGEVIGSTVDEIEAAGHRGEGMIGVPTGFVDLDKLTNGLHPGQMIVLAARPAIGKSTLGLDIARSASIKHNQTSVVFSLEMSRNEITMRLLSAEARIHLQKMRNGTMGEDDWQRLAGTMGKISEAPLFIDDSPNMSLMEIRAKCRRLKQKHDLKLVVIDYLQLMSSGKRVESRQQEVSEFSRALKLLAKELEVPVIAISQLNRGPEQRTDKRPAMSDLRESGCLTAGTRILRADTGAETTMGELYALRATDVPVWALDERLMYVRRHLTHVFSTGTKQVFRMRLASGKEITATANHPFLTYEGWTPLGELAPGSRIAVPRHVPGPEQLAEWDDRRVVMLAHLLGDGSFVKRQPIRYASIDQQNLAAVSEAATSFGITAVRDEYAAARCATLRLPAPYHLTHGRRNPVAEWLDDLGLFGRRSHEKFIPTPVFHLPKRQIALFINHLWSTDGSVTVNKNGRGGRVYYASTSRPLVDGLARLLLRFGISARVRTTPPQAQYRPGYTLDISGVDDQRRFLQEIGVHGARGVQAARLLDIVRATKANTNVDTIPRQVWQDVRGVLAQQGMTHRQFAEAMGSQFSGSAVWKHAPSRARLGRIAELLGEESLEVLAVNDVLWDEVVEITDEGQQEVFDATVVGTHNFIANGIAVHNSIEQDADMVILLHREDAYERESPRAGEADLIVAKHRNGPTDVITVAFQGHYSRFVDMQNG
;
A
#
# COMPACT_ATOMS: atom_id res chain seq x y z
N MET A 1 66.51 -14.45 10.49
CA MET A 1 65.35 -15.09 11.12
C MET A 1 64.82 -16.13 10.14
N SER A 2 64.99 -17.42 10.42
CA SER A 2 64.54 -18.49 9.52
C SER A 2 63.07 -18.82 9.73
N ILE A 3 62.45 -19.52 8.76
CA ILE A 3 61.06 -19.99 8.84
C ILE A 3 60.83 -20.89 10.08
N ASP A 4 61.88 -21.60 10.53
CA ASP A 4 61.83 -22.40 11.77
C ASP A 4 61.72 -21.56 13.05
N GLU A 5 62.21 -20.31 13.06
CA GLU A 5 62.08 -19.40 14.21
C GLU A 5 60.68 -18.77 14.30
N LEU A 6 59.92 -18.75 13.20
CA LEU A 6 58.52 -18.32 13.18
C LEU A 6 57.54 -19.45 13.59
N GLU A 7 57.93 -20.72 13.44
CA GLU A 7 57.11 -21.85 13.87
C GLU A 7 57.16 -22.11 15.40
N GLN A 8 58.27 -21.76 16.07
CA GLN A 8 58.39 -22.02 17.52
C GLN A 8 57.51 -21.09 18.38
N GLY A 9 57.11 -19.92 17.89
CA GLY A 9 56.23 -18.99 18.60
C GLY A 9 54.76 -19.42 18.71
N TYR A 10 54.31 -20.37 17.88
CA TYR A 10 52.92 -20.83 17.85
C TYR A 10 52.65 -22.09 18.70
N SER A 11 53.67 -22.65 19.34
CA SER A 11 53.55 -23.96 20.01
C SER A 11 53.29 -23.93 21.52
N ALA A 12 53.12 -22.74 22.13
CA ALA A 12 52.86 -22.60 23.56
C ALA A 12 51.62 -21.74 23.89
N GLY A 13 50.49 -22.04 23.24
CA GLY A 13 49.16 -21.66 23.71
C GLY A 13 48.46 -22.89 24.29
N PRO A 14 47.81 -22.83 25.47
CA PRO A 14 47.22 -24.02 26.07
C PRO A 14 46.16 -24.61 25.14
N ARG A 15 46.36 -25.88 24.74
CA ARG A 15 45.34 -26.73 24.13
C ARG A 15 44.22 -26.96 25.15
N GLY A 16 43.32 -25.99 25.27
CA GLY A 16 41.99 -26.16 25.83
C GLY A 16 40.99 -26.16 24.68
N GLY A 17 40.25 -27.26 24.52
CA GLY A 17 39.12 -27.30 23.60
C GLY A 17 38.09 -26.21 23.92
N PHE A 18 37.15 -25.99 23.00
CA PHE A 18 35.98 -25.13 23.15
C PHE A 18 35.07 -25.64 24.29
N ASP A 19 35.52 -25.52 25.54
CA ASP A 19 34.75 -25.81 26.75
C ASP A 19 34.54 -24.49 27.52
N ARG A 20 34.11 -23.46 26.79
CA ARG A 20 33.65 -22.19 27.38
C ARG A 20 32.13 -22.21 27.38
N THR A 21 31.55 -22.29 28.56
CA THR A 21 30.12 -22.04 28.75
C THR A 21 29.76 -20.65 28.21
N PRO A 22 28.66 -20.49 27.45
CA PRO A 22 28.20 -19.19 27.00
C PRO A 22 28.09 -18.18 28.16
N PRO A 23 28.34 -16.87 27.92
CA PRO A 23 28.16 -15.85 28.94
C PRO A 23 26.76 -15.90 29.56
N GLN A 24 26.71 -16.10 30.88
CA GLN A 24 25.48 -16.28 31.66
C GLN A 24 25.70 -15.85 33.11
N ASP A 25 24.61 -15.49 33.80
CA ASP A 25 24.60 -15.30 35.25
C ASP A 25 23.27 -15.84 35.79
N VAL A 26 23.28 -17.12 36.17
CA VAL A 26 22.07 -17.83 36.59
C VAL A 26 21.53 -17.25 37.91
N ALA A 27 22.40 -16.78 38.81
CA ALA A 27 21.98 -16.19 40.07
C ALA A 27 21.26 -14.86 39.85
N ALA A 28 21.73 -14.04 38.90
CA ALA A 28 21.04 -12.83 38.49
C ALA A 28 19.67 -13.14 37.86
N GLU A 29 19.58 -14.13 36.97
CA GLU A 29 18.30 -14.57 36.38
C GLU A 29 17.30 -15.02 37.45
N GLN A 30 17.76 -15.80 38.43
CA GLN A 30 16.92 -16.26 39.54
C GLN A 30 16.43 -15.08 40.39
N SER A 31 17.30 -14.10 40.64
CA SER A 31 16.98 -12.90 41.41
C SER A 31 15.99 -11.97 40.69
N VAL A 32 16.07 -11.90 39.36
CA VAL A 32 15.10 -11.16 38.53
C VAL A 32 13.71 -11.80 38.64
N LEU A 33 13.60 -13.10 38.33
CA LEU A 33 12.31 -13.80 38.33
C LEU A 33 11.66 -13.84 39.71
N GLY A 34 12.46 -14.08 40.75
CA GLY A 34 11.97 -14.02 42.12
C GLY A 34 11.51 -12.61 42.51
N GLY A 35 12.22 -11.56 42.07
CA GLY A 35 11.86 -10.17 42.35
C GLY A 35 10.55 -9.76 41.68
N MET A 36 10.36 -10.19 40.43
CA MET A 36 9.12 -10.03 39.68
C MET A 36 7.92 -10.73 40.36
N MET A 37 8.12 -11.90 40.96
CA MET A 37 7.06 -12.62 41.68
C MET A 37 6.76 -12.07 43.09
N ILE A 38 7.63 -11.19 43.62
CA ILE A 38 7.44 -10.53 44.92
C ILE A 38 6.77 -9.16 44.76
N SER A 39 7.14 -8.40 43.72
CA SER A 39 6.69 -7.02 43.53
C SER A 39 6.26 -6.75 42.10
N LYS A 40 5.08 -6.12 41.96
CA LYS A 40 4.56 -5.64 40.69
C LYS A 40 5.45 -4.56 40.05
N ASP A 41 6.04 -3.69 40.87
CA ASP A 41 6.91 -2.61 40.38
C ASP A 41 8.21 -3.17 39.78
N ALA A 42 8.71 -4.28 40.35
CA ALA A 42 9.86 -4.99 39.81
C ALA A 42 9.57 -5.60 38.42
N ILE A 43 8.32 -5.97 38.12
CA ILE A 43 7.94 -6.43 36.78
C ILE A 43 8.11 -5.29 35.76
N ALA A 44 7.66 -4.07 36.10
CA ALA A 44 7.78 -2.92 35.21
C ALA A 44 9.26 -2.59 34.90
N ASP A 45 10.11 -2.49 35.93
CA ASP A 45 11.54 -2.17 35.79
C ASP A 45 12.31 -3.20 34.96
N VAL A 46 11.90 -4.48 35.02
CA VAL A 46 12.56 -5.58 34.32
C VAL A 46 12.12 -5.64 32.85
N VAL A 47 10.84 -5.41 32.56
CA VAL A 47 10.29 -5.44 31.17
C VAL A 47 10.95 -4.41 30.26
N GLU A 48 11.30 -3.25 30.81
CA GLU A 48 12.03 -2.22 30.08
C GLU A 48 13.43 -2.68 29.64
N GLN A 49 14.04 -3.62 30.37
CA GLN A 49 15.43 -4.00 30.19
C GLN A 49 15.64 -5.39 29.54
N LEU A 50 14.71 -6.32 29.71
CA LEU A 50 14.85 -7.72 29.27
C LEU A 50 13.73 -8.21 28.35
N ARG A 51 14.04 -9.20 27.53
CA ARG A 51 13.11 -10.07 26.80
C ARG A 51 13.27 -11.53 27.25
N GLY A 52 12.30 -12.40 26.97
CA GLY A 52 12.39 -13.83 27.29
C GLY A 52 13.67 -14.48 26.76
N THR A 53 14.06 -14.15 25.52
CA THR A 53 15.27 -14.65 24.87
C THR A 53 16.59 -14.17 25.50
N ASP A 54 16.57 -13.18 26.39
CA ASP A 54 17.77 -12.72 27.08
C ASP A 54 18.17 -13.67 28.23
N PHE A 55 17.25 -14.50 28.72
CA PHE A 55 17.56 -15.54 29.71
C PHE A 55 18.39 -16.66 29.07
N TYR A 56 19.45 -17.11 29.73
CA TYR A 56 20.24 -18.24 29.28
C TYR A 56 19.49 -19.56 29.45
N ARG A 57 18.72 -19.70 30.53
CA ARG A 57 17.94 -20.93 30.78
C ARG A 57 16.55 -20.84 30.14
N PRO A 58 16.18 -21.78 29.27
CA PRO A 58 14.82 -21.84 28.71
C PRO A 58 13.72 -21.96 29.79
N ALA A 59 14.04 -22.58 30.93
CA ALA A 59 13.13 -22.62 32.07
C ALA A 59 12.85 -21.22 32.65
N HIS A 60 13.82 -20.32 32.64
CA HIS A 60 13.67 -18.96 33.14
C HIS A 60 12.91 -18.07 32.15
N GLU A 61 13.14 -18.26 30.85
CA GLU A 61 12.35 -17.66 29.78
C GLU A 61 10.86 -18.03 29.92
N ALA A 62 10.53 -19.32 30.08
CA ALA A 62 9.15 -19.76 30.26
C ALA A 62 8.47 -19.13 31.50
N ILE A 63 9.19 -19.03 32.62
CA ILE A 63 8.69 -18.37 33.84
C ILE A 63 8.48 -16.87 33.59
N TYR A 64 9.43 -16.20 32.92
CA TYR A 64 9.32 -14.80 32.53
C TYR A 64 8.07 -14.53 31.70
N ASP A 65 7.85 -15.32 30.64
CA ASP A 65 6.70 -15.17 29.74
C ASP A 65 5.36 -15.45 30.44
N ALA A 66 5.33 -16.38 31.41
CA ALA A 66 4.14 -16.61 32.24
C ALA A 66 3.85 -15.42 33.17
N VAL A 67 4.88 -14.83 33.77
CA VAL A 67 4.76 -13.61 34.60
C VAL A 67 4.25 -12.43 33.76
N LEU A 68 4.78 -12.24 32.55
CA LEU A 68 4.36 -11.14 31.67
C LEU A 68 2.92 -11.26 31.19
N ASP A 69 2.46 -12.47 30.86
CA ASP A 69 1.09 -12.69 30.42
C ASP A 69 0.07 -12.45 31.53
N LEU A 70 0.38 -12.90 32.76
CA LEU A 70 -0.44 -12.58 33.94
C LEU A 70 -0.48 -11.07 34.18
N TYR A 71 0.68 -10.41 34.12
CA TYR A 71 0.80 -8.96 34.27
C TYR A 71 0.01 -8.20 33.20
N GLY A 72 0.08 -8.62 31.94
CA GLY A 72 -0.64 -8.04 30.80
C GLY A 72 -2.15 -8.19 30.89
N ARG A 73 -2.64 -9.26 31.53
CA ARG A 73 -4.06 -9.46 31.87
C ARG A 73 -4.51 -8.68 33.12
N GLY A 74 -3.58 -8.00 33.80
CA GLY A 74 -3.85 -7.30 35.06
C GLY A 74 -4.03 -8.25 36.26
N GLU A 75 -3.65 -9.52 36.13
CA GLU A 75 -3.66 -10.51 37.20
C GLU A 75 -2.38 -10.42 38.05
N PRO A 76 -2.42 -10.73 39.36
CA PRO A 76 -1.20 -10.75 40.17
C PRO A 76 -0.31 -11.93 39.73
N ALA A 77 0.97 -11.66 39.49
CA ALA A 77 1.97 -12.67 39.11
C ALA A 77 2.79 -13.12 40.33
N ASP A 78 2.22 -13.98 41.17
CA ASP A 78 2.89 -14.60 42.31
C ASP A 78 3.21 -16.08 42.02
N ALA A 79 3.93 -16.77 42.91
CA ALA A 79 4.30 -18.17 42.67
C ALA A 79 3.10 -19.11 42.45
N VAL A 80 1.91 -18.79 42.99
CA VAL A 80 0.72 -19.63 42.85
C VAL A 80 0.08 -19.40 41.49
N THR A 81 -0.10 -18.15 41.08
CA THR A 81 -0.72 -17.81 39.78
C THR A 81 0.21 -18.17 38.62
N VAL A 82 1.52 -17.96 38.78
CA VAL A 82 2.53 -18.38 37.80
C VAL A 82 2.56 -19.91 37.66
N ALA A 83 2.46 -20.66 38.77
CA ALA A 83 2.35 -22.12 38.71
C ALA A 83 1.09 -22.60 37.97
N ALA A 84 -0.05 -21.95 38.21
CA ALA A 84 -1.30 -22.26 37.53
C ALA A 84 -1.21 -22.01 36.02
N GLU A 85 -0.63 -20.87 35.62
CA GLU A 85 -0.43 -20.51 34.22
C GLU A 85 0.54 -21.47 33.52
N LEU A 86 1.68 -21.79 34.13
CA LEU A 86 2.63 -22.77 33.59
C LEU A 86 2.05 -24.18 33.49
N THR A 87 1.13 -24.56 34.39
CA THR A 87 0.41 -25.83 34.33
C THR A 87 -0.56 -25.85 33.16
N LYS A 88 -1.30 -24.76 32.94
CA LYS A 88 -2.22 -24.61 31.79
C LYS A 88 -1.49 -24.69 30.45
N ARG A 89 -0.26 -24.17 30.38
CA ARG A 89 0.61 -24.23 29.20
C ARG A 89 1.32 -25.58 29.01
N GLY A 90 1.25 -26.47 29.99
CA GLY A 90 1.97 -27.76 29.95
C GLY A 90 3.48 -27.63 30.16
N GLU A 91 3.97 -26.51 30.68
CA GLU A 91 5.40 -26.21 30.83
C GLU A 91 5.94 -26.44 32.24
N MET A 92 5.07 -26.81 33.19
CA MET A 92 5.43 -27.02 34.59
C MET A 92 6.56 -28.03 34.81
N GLY A 93 6.62 -29.08 33.97
CA GLY A 93 7.71 -30.07 34.01
C GLY A 93 9.05 -29.51 33.55
N ARG A 94 9.07 -28.53 32.64
CA ARG A 94 10.30 -27.93 32.07
C ARG A 94 11.01 -27.03 33.07
N ILE A 95 10.28 -26.45 34.03
CA ILE A 95 10.83 -25.52 35.03
C ILE A 95 11.28 -26.19 36.33
N GLY A 96 11.16 -27.52 36.45
CA GLY A 96 11.52 -28.25 37.68
C GLY A 96 10.41 -28.33 38.73
N GLY A 97 9.16 -28.00 38.37
CA GLY A 97 7.99 -28.09 39.24
C GLY A 97 7.77 -26.90 40.16
N ALA A 98 6.63 -26.90 40.88
CA ALA A 98 6.19 -25.77 41.71
C ALA A 98 7.20 -25.34 42.79
N PRO A 99 7.96 -26.26 43.44
CA PRO A 99 8.96 -25.86 44.43
C PRO A 99 10.05 -24.93 43.90
N TYR A 100 10.34 -24.98 42.59
CA TYR A 100 11.35 -24.11 42.01
C TYR A 100 10.96 -22.63 42.07
N LEU A 101 9.67 -22.30 41.85
CA LEU A 101 9.17 -20.91 41.92
C LEU A 101 9.35 -20.31 43.33
N HIS A 102 9.11 -21.11 44.38
CA HIS A 102 9.36 -20.68 45.76
C HIS A 102 10.86 -20.53 46.08
N THR A 103 11.72 -21.32 45.41
CA THR A 103 13.17 -21.18 45.51
C THR A 103 13.63 -19.84 44.91
N LEU A 104 13.07 -19.44 43.75
CA LEU A 104 13.36 -18.15 43.12
C LEU A 104 13.00 -16.97 44.04
N ILE A 105 11.82 -17.01 44.65
CA ILE A 105 11.39 -16.00 45.63
C ILE A 105 12.36 -15.92 46.82
N SER A 106 12.80 -17.08 47.33
CA SER A 106 13.67 -17.16 48.50
C SER A 106 15.10 -16.67 48.24
N MET A 107 15.52 -16.63 46.98
CA MET A 107 16.86 -16.17 46.59
C MET A 107 16.98 -14.64 46.51
N VAL A 108 15.86 -13.91 46.51
CA VAL A 108 15.85 -12.46 46.30
C VAL A 108 16.05 -11.74 47.63
N PRO A 109 17.15 -10.98 47.81
CA PRO A 109 17.35 -10.23 49.04
C PRO A 109 16.36 -9.06 49.17
N THR A 110 16.10 -8.36 48.06
CA THR A 110 15.15 -7.24 47.98
C THR A 110 14.60 -7.10 46.57
N ALA A 111 13.28 -7.04 46.42
CA ALA A 111 12.63 -6.90 45.10
C ALA A 111 13.00 -5.58 44.38
N ALA A 112 13.33 -4.52 45.11
CA ALA A 112 13.77 -3.24 44.57
C ALA A 112 15.06 -3.32 43.73
N ASN A 113 15.86 -4.38 43.89
CA ASN A 113 17.10 -4.57 43.13
C ASN A 113 16.90 -5.37 41.83
N ALA A 114 15.66 -5.77 41.50
CA ALA A 114 15.38 -6.55 40.30
C ALA A 114 15.90 -5.87 39.02
N GLY A 115 15.73 -4.55 38.90
CA GLY A 115 16.26 -3.77 37.78
C GLY A 115 17.79 -3.78 37.67
N TYR A 116 18.52 -3.89 38.79
CA TYR A 116 19.98 -4.04 38.78
C TYR A 116 20.40 -5.42 38.28
N TYR A 117 19.76 -6.49 38.77
CA TYR A 117 20.03 -7.85 38.29
C TYR A 117 19.63 -8.03 36.83
N ALA A 118 18.56 -7.37 36.38
CA ALA A 118 18.14 -7.38 34.98
C ALA A 118 19.22 -6.82 34.05
N ARG A 119 19.93 -5.77 34.48
CA ARG A 119 21.08 -5.25 33.74
C ARG A 119 22.21 -6.27 33.59
N ILE A 120 22.50 -7.03 34.64
CA ILE A 120 23.52 -8.10 34.59
C ILE A 120 23.11 -9.17 33.57
N VAL A 121 21.85 -9.64 33.62
CA VAL A 121 21.33 -10.63 32.66
C VAL A 121 21.44 -10.09 31.22
N ARG A 122 21.07 -8.83 31.01
CA ARG A 122 21.17 -8.16 29.70
C ARG A 122 22.60 -8.10 29.19
N GLU A 123 23.55 -7.71 30.04
CA GLU A 123 24.97 -7.67 29.67
C GLU A 123 25.47 -9.06 29.24
N ARG A 124 25.09 -10.11 29.96
CA ARG A 124 25.43 -11.50 29.58
C ARG A 124 24.75 -11.91 28.27
N ALA A 125 23.50 -11.52 28.04
CA ALA A 125 22.78 -11.79 26.80
C ALA A 125 23.41 -11.11 25.58
N VAL A 126 23.88 -9.86 25.73
CA VAL A 126 24.62 -9.14 24.68
C VAL A 126 25.94 -9.84 24.38
N LEU A 127 26.70 -10.22 25.41
CA LEU A 127 27.94 -10.98 25.23
C LEU A 127 27.69 -12.35 24.55
N ARG A 128 26.58 -13.01 24.88
CA ARG A 128 26.18 -14.28 24.26
C ARG A 128 25.84 -14.10 22.78
N ARG A 129 25.03 -13.09 22.43
CA ARG A 129 24.75 -12.72 21.03
C ARG A 129 26.00 -12.35 20.25
N LEU A 130 26.97 -11.70 20.88
CA LEU A 130 28.27 -11.41 20.26
C LEU A 130 29.04 -12.70 19.92
N VAL A 131 29.04 -13.68 20.82
CA VAL A 131 29.67 -15.00 20.57
C VAL A 131 28.97 -15.74 19.43
N GLU A 132 27.64 -15.71 19.39
CA GLU A 132 26.85 -16.31 18.32
C GLU A 132 27.10 -15.65 16.96
N ALA A 133 27.07 -14.31 16.90
CA ALA A 133 27.40 -13.55 15.71
C ALA A 133 28.83 -13.84 15.23
N GLY A 134 29.79 -13.89 16.14
CA GLY A 134 31.17 -14.29 15.82
C GLY A 134 31.25 -15.70 15.22
N THR A 135 30.47 -16.65 15.76
CA THR A 135 30.42 -18.03 15.25
C THR A 135 29.81 -18.07 13.85
N ARG A 136 28.73 -17.33 13.58
CA ARG A 136 28.13 -17.22 12.24
C ARG A 136 29.08 -16.57 11.24
N ILE A 137 29.81 -15.52 11.63
CA ILE A 137 30.82 -14.88 10.79
C ILE A 137 31.95 -15.86 10.43
N VAL A 138 32.40 -16.67 11.39
CA VAL A 138 33.38 -17.73 11.12
C VAL A 138 32.82 -18.76 10.13
N GLN A 139 31.55 -19.18 10.30
CA GLN A 139 30.89 -20.10 9.36
C GLN A 139 30.76 -19.52 7.95
N LEU A 140 30.40 -18.24 7.83
CA LEU A 140 30.35 -17.51 6.56
C LEU A 140 31.71 -17.50 5.86
N GLY A 141 32.81 -17.35 6.62
CA GLY A 141 34.17 -17.39 6.08
C GLY A 141 34.63 -18.74 5.53
N TYR A 142 34.02 -19.86 5.97
CA TYR A 142 34.32 -21.21 5.48
C TYR A 142 33.36 -21.71 4.39
N ALA A 143 32.23 -21.03 4.17
CA ALA A 143 31.25 -21.34 3.14
C ALA A 143 31.78 -20.93 1.74
N THR A 144 32.81 -21.64 1.27
CA THR A 144 33.63 -21.24 0.11
C THR A 144 33.15 -21.86 -1.21
N GLU A 145 31.83 -21.93 -1.44
CA GLU A 145 31.29 -22.35 -2.74
C GLU A 145 30.14 -21.42 -3.18
N GLY A 146 30.49 -20.35 -3.91
CA GLY A 146 29.58 -19.67 -4.86
C GLY A 146 29.00 -18.31 -4.49
N GLY A 147 29.27 -17.74 -3.32
CA GLY A 147 28.84 -16.38 -2.96
C GLY A 147 29.83 -15.29 -3.40
N ASP A 148 29.33 -14.11 -3.76
CA ASP A 148 30.16 -12.92 -3.93
C ASP A 148 30.84 -12.58 -2.59
N VAL A 149 32.13 -12.22 -2.63
CA VAL A 149 32.88 -11.82 -1.44
C VAL A 149 32.23 -10.60 -0.80
N ASP A 150 31.66 -9.71 -1.60
CA ASP A 150 30.96 -8.51 -1.10
C ASP A 150 29.69 -8.88 -0.32
N ASP A 151 28.94 -9.91 -0.76
CA ASP A 151 27.77 -10.41 -0.03
C ASP A 151 28.15 -11.06 1.30
N ILE A 152 29.26 -11.81 1.34
CA ILE A 152 29.80 -12.43 2.57
C ILE A 152 30.20 -11.34 3.57
N VAL A 153 30.87 -10.28 3.10
CA VAL A 153 31.26 -9.13 3.94
C VAL A 153 30.03 -8.37 4.43
N ASN A 154 29.02 -8.13 3.58
CA ASN A 154 27.78 -7.47 3.96
C ASN A 154 26.99 -8.26 5.01
N ASN A 155 26.88 -9.58 4.84
CA ASN A 155 26.24 -10.46 5.80
C ASN A 155 27.00 -10.48 7.14
N ALA A 156 28.33 -10.52 7.09
CA ALA A 156 29.15 -10.43 8.30
C ALA A 156 28.97 -9.08 9.02
N GLN A 157 28.87 -7.97 8.27
CA GLN A 157 28.56 -6.66 8.85
C GLN A 157 27.18 -6.64 9.51
N ALA A 158 26.15 -7.16 8.82
CA ALA A 158 24.80 -7.24 9.36
C ALA A 158 24.73 -8.02 10.68
N GLU A 159 25.46 -9.13 10.78
CA GLU A 159 25.57 -9.95 12.00
C GLU A 159 26.20 -9.19 13.17
N VAL A 160 27.26 -8.41 12.93
CA VAL A 160 27.85 -7.54 13.97
C VAL A 160 26.90 -6.42 14.37
N TYR A 161 26.17 -5.85 13.41
CA TYR A 161 25.21 -4.78 13.69
C TYR A 161 24.02 -5.26 14.53
N ALA A 162 23.49 -6.46 14.29
CA ALA A 162 22.40 -7.04 15.08
C ALA A 162 22.73 -7.17 16.59
N VAL A 163 24.02 -7.27 16.95
CA VAL A 163 24.49 -7.30 18.34
C VAL A 163 24.41 -5.92 19.02
N THR A 164 24.48 -4.83 18.24
CA THR A 164 24.56 -3.45 18.74
C THR A 164 23.23 -2.70 18.76
N GLU A 165 22.13 -3.32 18.33
CA GLU A 165 20.82 -2.69 18.30
C GLU A 165 20.37 -2.29 19.72
N ARG A 166 20.62 -1.02 20.06
CA ARG A 166 20.02 -0.33 21.20
C ARG A 166 18.54 -0.15 20.86
N ARG A 167 17.66 -0.48 21.81
CA ARG A 167 16.25 -0.06 21.74
C ARG A 167 16.23 1.46 21.49
N THR A 168 15.66 1.83 20.36
CA THR A 168 14.77 2.98 20.21
C THR A 168 13.87 3.08 21.44
N ALA A 169 13.86 4.24 22.07
CA ALA A 169 12.94 4.60 23.14
C ALA A 169 11.48 4.54 22.63
N GLU A 170 10.53 4.38 23.54
CA GLU A 170 9.10 4.17 23.28
C GLU A 170 8.49 5.11 22.21
N ASP A 171 7.64 4.55 21.35
CA ASP A 171 6.98 5.23 20.21
C ASP A 171 5.91 6.27 20.61
N TYR A 172 5.74 6.56 21.91
CA TYR A 172 4.75 7.53 22.37
C TYR A 172 5.20 8.19 23.68
N LEU A 173 5.44 9.50 23.63
CA LEU A 173 5.69 10.34 24.80
C LEU A 173 4.37 10.99 25.23
N ARG A 174 4.17 11.19 26.55
CA ARG A 174 3.04 12.02 27.01
C ARG A 174 3.28 13.45 26.55
N LEU A 175 2.23 14.12 26.07
CA LEU A 175 2.35 15.50 25.58
C LEU A 175 3.02 16.44 26.61
N GLY A 176 2.76 16.25 27.91
CA GLY A 176 3.41 17.02 28.98
C GLY A 176 4.93 16.88 29.06
N GLU A 177 5.49 15.75 28.63
CA GLU A 177 6.95 15.50 28.59
C GLU A 177 7.60 16.11 27.35
N VAL A 178 6.84 16.32 26.27
CA VAL A 178 7.31 16.93 25.01
C VAL A 178 7.14 18.45 25.02
N ILE A 179 6.11 18.97 25.71
CA ILE A 179 5.83 20.42 25.77
C ILE A 179 7.05 21.20 26.28
N GLY A 180 7.75 20.70 27.30
CA GLY A 180 8.92 21.38 27.86
C GLY A 180 10.00 21.62 26.80
N SER A 181 10.43 20.55 26.11
CA SER A 181 11.44 20.67 25.05
C SER A 181 10.96 21.49 23.86
N THR A 182 9.68 21.41 23.49
CA THR A 182 9.12 22.23 22.41
C THR A 182 9.07 23.71 22.77
N VAL A 183 8.75 24.07 24.01
CA VAL A 183 8.78 25.46 24.48
C VAL A 183 10.21 25.98 24.52
N ASP A 184 11.17 25.18 25.00
CA ASP A 184 12.59 25.53 24.99
C ASP A 184 13.10 25.76 23.56
N GLU A 185 12.66 24.97 22.58
CA GLU A 185 12.97 25.17 21.16
C GLU A 185 12.36 26.46 20.60
N ILE A 186 11.12 26.79 20.98
CA ILE A 186 10.45 28.03 20.58
C ILE A 186 11.14 29.26 21.19
N GLU A 187 11.52 29.20 22.47
CA GLU A 187 12.27 30.26 23.15
C GLU A 187 13.67 30.44 22.55
N ALA A 188 14.35 29.33 22.25
CA ALA A 188 15.63 29.35 21.54
C ALA A 188 15.53 29.92 20.12
N ALA A 189 14.37 29.77 19.46
CA ALA A 189 14.08 30.41 18.17
C ALA A 189 13.78 31.91 18.32
N GLY A 190 13.09 32.33 19.39
CA GLY A 190 12.79 33.73 19.68
C GLY A 190 14.00 34.57 20.10
N HIS A 191 15.03 33.95 20.70
CA HIS A 191 16.24 34.64 21.17
C HIS A 191 17.38 34.71 20.14
N ARG A 192 17.30 34.00 19.01
CA ARG A 192 18.25 34.12 17.89
C ARG A 192 17.81 35.27 16.98
N GLY A 193 18.37 36.46 17.19
CA GLY A 193 18.21 37.57 16.24
C GLY A 193 18.54 37.14 14.80
N GLU A 194 17.64 37.38 13.85
CA GLU A 194 17.77 37.11 12.41
C GLU A 194 18.35 35.73 11.99
N GLY A 195 18.29 34.72 12.86
CA GLY A 195 18.84 33.39 12.59
C GLY A 195 17.79 32.42 12.08
N MET A 196 17.92 31.95 10.83
CA MET A 196 17.07 30.89 10.27
C MET A 196 17.11 29.60 11.12
N ILE A 197 15.95 28.95 11.28
CA ILE A 197 15.83 27.67 12.02
C ILE A 197 16.30 26.49 11.15
N GLY A 198 15.90 26.48 9.87
CA GLY A 198 16.30 25.46 8.90
C GLY A 198 17.64 25.76 8.21
N VAL A 199 18.06 24.85 7.33
CA VAL A 199 19.22 25.04 6.44
C VAL A 199 18.90 26.15 5.42
N PRO A 200 19.70 27.23 5.35
CA PRO A 200 19.45 28.34 4.43
C PRO A 200 19.57 27.91 2.96
N THR A 201 18.57 28.24 2.15
CA THR A 201 18.59 27.97 0.70
C THR A 201 19.48 28.94 -0.06
N GLY A 202 19.70 30.13 0.50
CA GLY A 202 20.49 31.19 -0.13
C GLY A 202 19.68 32.09 -1.07
N PHE A 203 18.35 31.93 -1.07
CA PHE A 203 17.39 32.81 -1.72
C PHE A 203 16.50 33.43 -0.66
N VAL A 204 16.59 34.75 -0.48
CA VAL A 204 15.95 35.46 0.63
C VAL A 204 14.44 35.20 0.68
N ASP A 205 13.75 35.23 -0.45
CA ASP A 205 12.29 35.07 -0.48
C ASP A 205 11.86 33.60 -0.32
N LEU A 206 12.68 32.64 -0.74
CA LEU A 206 12.44 31.23 -0.44
C LEU A 206 12.66 30.93 1.05
N ASP A 207 13.71 31.51 1.64
CA ASP A 207 14.00 31.38 3.06
C ASP A 207 12.94 32.09 3.92
N LYS A 208 12.37 33.21 3.49
CA LYS A 208 11.20 33.82 4.16
C LYS A 208 9.96 32.93 4.11
N LEU A 209 9.71 32.27 2.98
CA LEU A 209 8.55 31.40 2.80
C LEU A 209 8.68 30.10 3.62
N THR A 210 9.90 29.56 3.71
CA THR A 210 10.16 28.23 4.28
C THR A 210 10.77 28.24 5.68
N ASN A 211 11.34 29.37 6.10
CA ASN A 211 12.23 29.49 7.27
C ASN A 211 13.47 28.58 7.21
N GLY A 212 13.95 28.34 5.98
CA GLY A 212 15.00 27.38 5.66
C GLY A 212 14.45 25.95 5.54
N LEU A 213 15.32 25.01 5.15
CA LEU A 213 14.95 23.60 4.99
C LEU A 213 15.07 22.86 6.32
N HIS A 214 13.98 22.26 6.79
CA HIS A 214 13.93 21.67 8.12
C HIS A 214 14.40 20.20 8.15
N PRO A 215 15.01 19.77 9.28
CA PRO A 215 15.29 18.36 9.57
C PRO A 215 14.09 17.43 9.30
N GLY A 216 14.34 16.25 8.72
CA GLY A 216 13.28 15.27 8.46
C GLY A 216 12.44 15.51 7.21
N GLN A 217 12.64 16.64 6.50
CA GLN A 217 11.93 16.95 5.26
C GLN A 217 12.53 16.24 4.05
N MET A 218 11.65 15.73 3.18
CA MET A 218 11.95 15.33 1.82
C MET A 218 11.44 16.42 0.87
N ILE A 219 12.36 17.02 0.13
CA ILE A 219 12.09 18.09 -0.83
C ILE A 219 12.32 17.54 -2.24
N VAL A 220 11.33 17.65 -3.12
CA VAL A 220 11.48 17.31 -4.54
C VAL A 220 11.71 18.59 -5.33
N LEU A 221 12.87 18.66 -6.00
CA LEU A 221 13.19 19.74 -6.93
C LEU A 221 13.00 19.23 -8.36
N ALA A 222 12.09 19.81 -9.15
CA ALA A 222 11.84 19.31 -10.49
C ALA A 222 11.82 20.36 -11.60
N ALA A 223 12.44 20.02 -12.72
CA ALA A 223 12.47 20.88 -13.91
C ALA A 223 12.55 20.05 -15.19
N ARG A 224 12.31 20.68 -16.34
CA ARG A 224 12.67 20.08 -17.64
C ARG A 224 14.20 20.01 -17.81
N PRO A 225 14.70 19.14 -18.71
CA PRO A 225 16.12 19.14 -19.10
C PRO A 225 16.60 20.54 -19.49
N ALA A 226 17.86 20.84 -19.17
CA ALA A 226 18.54 22.11 -19.48
C ALA A 226 17.98 23.39 -18.84
N ILE A 227 16.95 23.32 -17.98
CA ILE A 227 16.42 24.50 -17.27
C ILE A 227 17.37 24.95 -16.13
N GLY A 228 18.08 24.01 -15.49
CA GLY A 228 19.05 24.31 -14.43
C GLY A 228 18.79 23.59 -13.10
N LYS A 229 18.07 22.46 -13.09
CA LYS A 229 17.75 21.67 -11.89
C LYS A 229 18.98 21.37 -11.02
N SER A 230 20.04 20.84 -11.61
CA SER A 230 21.29 20.51 -10.93
C SER A 230 22.01 21.75 -10.41
N THR A 231 22.00 22.84 -11.20
CA THR A 231 22.57 24.13 -10.79
C THR A 231 21.89 24.67 -9.53
N LEU A 232 20.57 24.61 -9.47
CA LEU A 232 19.82 25.08 -8.30
C LEU A 232 20.09 24.22 -7.05
N GLY A 233 20.15 22.89 -7.20
CA GLY A 233 20.55 22.00 -6.09
C GLY A 233 21.96 22.30 -5.57
N LEU A 234 22.90 22.60 -6.48
CA LEU A 234 24.26 23.01 -6.12
C LEU A 234 24.32 24.39 -5.46
N ASP A 235 23.47 25.34 -5.85
CA ASP A 235 23.41 26.65 -5.20
C ASP A 235 22.92 26.57 -3.75
N ILE A 236 21.95 25.70 -3.47
CA ILE A 236 21.49 25.43 -2.11
C ILE A 236 22.61 24.77 -1.29
N ALA A 237 23.29 23.76 -1.84
CA ALA A 237 24.43 23.12 -1.17
C ALA A 237 25.59 24.11 -0.94
N ARG A 238 25.86 25.00 -1.90
CA ARG A 238 26.83 26.09 -1.78
C ARG A 238 26.45 27.07 -0.69
N SER A 239 25.18 27.46 -0.59
CA SER A 239 24.69 28.30 0.49
C SER A 239 24.96 27.63 1.85
N ALA A 240 24.48 26.40 2.03
CA ALA A 240 24.64 25.64 3.26
C ALA A 240 26.12 25.52 3.68
N SER A 241 26.98 25.01 2.80
CA SER A 241 28.37 24.69 3.19
C SER A 241 29.35 25.83 3.06
N ILE A 242 29.31 26.62 1.99
CA ILE A 242 30.32 27.67 1.76
C ILE A 242 29.97 28.96 2.49
N LYS A 243 28.68 29.35 2.53
CA LYS A 243 28.26 30.60 3.21
C LYS A 243 27.95 30.40 4.69
N HIS A 244 27.34 29.27 5.05
CA HIS A 244 26.84 29.03 6.40
C HIS A 244 27.62 27.95 7.17
N ASN A 245 28.67 27.37 6.58
CA ASN A 245 29.53 26.34 7.19
C ASN A 245 28.76 25.13 7.75
N GLN A 246 27.64 24.77 7.10
CA GLN A 246 26.84 23.60 7.43
C GLN A 246 27.21 22.44 6.53
N THR A 247 27.46 21.27 7.11
CA THR A 247 27.89 20.09 6.37
C THR A 247 26.83 19.63 5.38
N SER A 248 27.18 19.51 4.10
CA SER A 248 26.28 18.99 3.07
C SER A 248 26.96 17.96 2.18
N VAL A 249 26.16 17.09 1.55
CA VAL A 249 26.63 16.10 0.58
C VAL A 249 25.81 16.15 -0.68
N VAL A 250 26.48 16.07 -1.83
CA VAL A 250 25.87 15.95 -3.15
C VAL A 250 26.20 14.59 -3.74
N PHE A 251 25.19 13.75 -3.93
CA PHE A 251 25.28 12.53 -4.71
C PHE A 251 24.89 12.86 -6.15
N SER A 252 25.83 12.71 -7.08
CA SER A 252 25.64 13.01 -8.50
C SER A 252 25.82 11.76 -9.35
N LEU A 253 24.76 11.33 -10.01
CA LEU A 253 24.68 10.17 -10.87
C LEU A 253 24.86 10.53 -12.35
N GLU A 254 24.71 11.80 -12.72
CA GLU A 254 24.87 12.30 -14.10
C GLU A 254 26.18 13.05 -14.31
N MET A 255 26.56 13.92 -13.37
CA MET A 255 27.71 14.80 -13.52
C MET A 255 28.93 14.28 -12.74
N SER A 256 30.11 14.37 -13.35
CA SER A 256 31.37 14.05 -12.66
C SER A 256 31.70 15.08 -11.58
N ARG A 257 32.48 14.66 -10.57
CA ARG A 257 32.98 15.56 -9.52
C ARG A 257 33.73 16.77 -10.06
N ASN A 258 34.48 16.59 -11.15
CA ASN A 258 35.20 17.69 -11.81
C ASN A 258 34.25 18.73 -12.41
N GLU A 259 33.15 18.28 -13.03
CA GLU A 259 32.14 19.18 -13.59
C GLU A 259 31.43 19.97 -12.49
N ILE A 260 31.05 19.31 -11.39
CA ILE A 260 30.43 19.95 -10.23
C ILE A 260 31.37 20.98 -9.63
N THR A 261 32.64 20.62 -9.42
CA THR A 261 33.65 21.51 -8.84
C THR A 261 33.87 22.75 -9.72
N MET A 262 33.97 22.57 -11.05
CA MET A 262 34.08 23.70 -11.98
C MET A 262 32.88 24.64 -11.89
N ARG A 263 31.66 24.11 -11.76
CA ARG A 263 30.46 24.94 -11.61
C ARG A 263 30.42 25.68 -10.28
N LEU A 264 30.81 25.05 -9.17
CA LEU A 264 30.93 25.70 -7.87
C LEU A 264 31.95 26.84 -7.90
N LEU A 265 33.12 26.61 -8.49
CA LEU A 265 34.16 27.64 -8.66
C LEU A 265 33.67 28.80 -9.54
N SER A 266 33.01 28.49 -10.66
CA SER A 266 32.41 29.50 -11.56
C SER A 266 31.38 30.37 -10.83
N ALA A 267 30.49 29.75 -10.05
CA ALA A 267 29.42 30.40 -9.32
C ALA A 267 29.93 31.30 -8.18
N GLU A 268 30.96 30.84 -7.46
CA GLU A 268 31.54 31.53 -6.31
C GLU A 268 32.49 32.66 -6.74
N ALA A 269 33.42 32.37 -7.67
CA ALA A 269 34.40 33.35 -8.16
C ALA A 269 33.83 34.34 -9.19
N ARG A 270 32.60 34.11 -9.68
CA ARG A 270 31.95 34.90 -10.75
C ARG A 270 32.79 34.93 -12.03
N ILE A 271 33.29 33.77 -12.42
CA ILE A 271 34.11 33.57 -13.62
C ILE A 271 33.29 32.76 -14.61
N HIS A 272 33.30 33.18 -15.87
CA HIS A 272 32.51 32.55 -16.91
C HIS A 272 32.91 31.07 -17.08
N LEU A 273 31.96 30.14 -16.96
CA LEU A 273 32.23 28.69 -16.96
C LEU A 273 32.97 28.24 -18.23
N GLN A 274 32.62 28.81 -19.38
CA GLN A 274 33.30 28.52 -20.65
C GLN A 274 34.77 28.94 -20.68
N LYS A 275 35.17 30.02 -19.98
CA LYS A 275 36.59 30.40 -19.85
C LYS A 275 37.36 29.36 -19.03
N MET A 276 36.76 28.86 -17.96
CA MET A 276 37.34 27.78 -17.15
C MET A 276 37.48 26.48 -17.95
N ARG A 277 36.45 26.09 -18.71
CA ARG A 277 36.47 24.88 -19.55
C ARG A 277 37.49 24.94 -20.68
N ASN A 278 37.65 26.11 -21.30
CA ASN A 278 38.53 26.29 -22.46
C ASN A 278 39.95 26.73 -22.07
N GLY A 279 40.22 26.93 -20.77
CA GLY A 279 41.53 27.36 -20.27
C GLY A 279 41.92 28.80 -20.66
N THR A 280 40.96 29.65 -21.04
CA THR A 280 41.22 31.02 -21.51
C THR A 280 41.09 32.07 -20.39
N MET A 281 41.42 31.68 -19.16
CA MET A 281 41.36 32.55 -17.98
C MET A 281 42.48 33.59 -18.00
N GLY A 282 42.10 34.87 -17.89
CA GLY A 282 43.06 35.98 -17.74
C GLY A 282 43.61 36.10 -16.32
N GLU A 283 44.60 36.96 -16.10
CA GLU A 283 45.21 37.16 -14.77
C GLU A 283 44.17 37.54 -13.69
N ASP A 284 43.23 38.43 -14.01
CA ASP A 284 42.15 38.81 -13.09
C ASP A 284 41.21 37.65 -12.73
N ASP A 285 40.97 36.73 -13.68
CA ASP A 285 40.16 35.54 -13.43
C ASP A 285 40.91 34.58 -12.48
N TRP A 286 42.23 34.43 -12.65
CA TRP A 286 43.07 33.65 -11.74
C TRP A 286 43.15 34.25 -10.33
N GLN A 287 43.26 35.57 -10.21
CA GLN A 287 43.24 36.25 -8.90
C GLN A 287 41.92 36.03 -8.16
N ARG A 288 40.78 36.17 -8.84
CA ARG A 288 39.46 35.91 -8.26
C ARG A 288 39.30 34.46 -7.83
N LEU A 289 39.76 33.52 -8.66
CA LEU A 289 39.73 32.09 -8.32
C LEU A 289 40.56 31.79 -7.07
N ALA A 290 41.79 32.30 -7.01
CA ALA A 290 42.68 32.14 -5.87
C ALA A 290 42.08 32.70 -4.58
N GLY A 291 41.42 33.87 -4.65
CA GLY A 291 40.74 34.48 -3.50
C GLY A 291 39.54 33.68 -2.98
N THR A 292 38.91 32.87 -3.81
CA THR A 292 37.78 31.99 -3.41
C THR A 292 38.19 30.58 -3.03
N MET A 293 39.37 30.11 -3.47
CA MET A 293 39.79 28.72 -3.26
C MET A 293 39.92 28.33 -1.79
N GLY A 294 40.42 29.23 -0.94
CA GLY A 294 40.52 28.97 0.50
C GLY A 294 39.15 28.66 1.12
N LYS A 295 38.15 29.50 0.84
CA LYS A 295 36.77 29.32 1.35
C LYS A 295 36.14 28.01 0.88
N ILE A 296 36.33 27.66 -0.39
CA ILE A 296 35.76 26.43 -0.96
C ILE A 296 36.48 25.19 -0.40
N SER A 297 37.80 25.25 -0.24
CA SER A 297 38.59 24.12 0.28
C SER A 297 38.32 23.83 1.75
N GLU A 298 37.95 24.83 2.54
CA GLU A 298 37.62 24.67 3.97
C GLU A 298 36.16 24.30 4.22
N ALA A 299 35.27 24.53 3.24
CA ALA A 299 33.84 24.29 3.39
C ALA A 299 33.51 22.79 3.54
N PRO A 300 32.58 22.40 4.44
CA PRO A 300 32.21 21.01 4.68
C PRO A 300 31.23 20.48 3.60
N LEU A 301 31.62 20.57 2.33
CA LEU A 301 30.85 20.10 1.16
C LEU A 301 31.46 18.81 0.60
N PHE A 302 30.71 17.72 0.67
CA PHE A 302 31.12 16.41 0.17
C PHE A 302 30.46 16.11 -1.19
N ILE A 303 31.19 15.53 -2.14
CA ILE A 303 30.66 15.15 -3.46
C ILE A 303 30.96 13.67 -3.70
N ASP A 304 29.93 12.93 -4.09
CA ASP A 304 30.03 11.53 -4.48
C ASP A 304 29.44 11.34 -5.88
N ASP A 305 30.30 10.99 -6.83
CA ASP A 305 29.98 10.76 -8.24
C ASP A 305 30.06 9.28 -8.64
N SER A 306 29.97 8.37 -7.67
CA SER A 306 30.01 6.93 -7.93
C SER A 306 28.80 6.51 -8.79
N PRO A 307 29.01 5.81 -9.92
CA PRO A 307 27.92 5.36 -10.76
C PRO A 307 27.11 4.24 -10.08
N ASN A 308 25.82 4.11 -10.42
CA ASN A 308 24.95 3.00 -10.02
C ASN A 308 24.84 2.73 -8.50
N MET A 309 24.93 3.76 -7.66
CA MET A 309 24.79 3.58 -6.20
C MET A 309 23.39 3.10 -5.80
N SER A 310 23.35 2.09 -4.94
CA SER A 310 22.12 1.67 -4.28
C SER A 310 21.71 2.67 -3.19
N LEU A 311 20.41 2.73 -2.87
CA LEU A 311 19.93 3.58 -1.77
C LEU A 311 20.52 3.19 -0.40
N MET A 312 20.85 1.90 -0.23
CA MET A 312 21.48 1.40 0.99
C MET A 312 22.90 1.95 1.15
N GLU A 313 23.67 2.04 0.06
CA GLU A 313 24.98 2.71 0.06
C GLU A 313 24.87 4.20 0.37
N ILE A 314 23.92 4.90 -0.26
CA ILE A 314 23.66 6.33 0.03
C ILE A 314 23.35 6.50 1.52
N ARG A 315 22.45 5.69 2.07
CA ARG A 315 22.09 5.69 3.51
C ARG A 315 23.32 5.45 4.40
N ALA A 316 24.15 4.45 4.07
CA ALA A 316 25.36 4.15 4.84
C ALA A 316 26.38 5.31 4.80
N LYS A 317 26.59 5.93 3.62
CA LYS A 317 27.45 7.10 3.45
C LYS A 317 26.93 8.30 4.24
N CYS A 318 25.63 8.59 4.15
CA CYS A 318 24.99 9.66 4.91
C CYS A 318 25.12 9.44 6.44
N ARG A 319 24.87 8.23 6.94
CA ARG A 319 25.06 7.88 8.37
C ARG A 319 26.49 8.16 8.84
N ARG A 320 27.48 7.73 8.05
CA ARG A 320 28.91 7.95 8.36
C ARG A 320 29.26 9.44 8.38
N LEU A 321 28.74 10.22 7.43
CA LEU A 321 28.92 11.67 7.40
C LEU A 321 28.20 12.36 8.57
N LYS A 322 26.99 11.93 8.93
CA LYS A 322 26.25 12.45 10.09
C LYS A 322 27.04 12.25 11.39
N GLN A 323 27.63 11.07 11.59
CA GLN A 323 28.43 10.77 12.78
C GLN A 323 29.74 11.55 12.84
N LYS A 324 30.45 11.71 11.71
CA LYS A 324 31.78 12.34 11.70
C LYS A 324 31.77 13.86 11.57
N HIS A 325 30.79 14.41 10.86
CA HIS A 325 30.77 15.80 10.43
C HIS A 325 29.42 16.50 10.67
N ASP A 326 28.49 15.89 11.43
CA ASP A 326 27.15 16.44 11.71
C ASP A 326 26.44 16.95 10.45
N LEU A 327 26.26 16.05 9.49
CA LEU A 327 25.54 16.29 8.23
C LEU A 327 24.22 17.05 8.46
N LYS A 328 24.01 18.13 7.68
CA LYS A 328 22.83 19.01 7.73
C LYS A 328 21.99 19.00 6.45
N LEU A 329 22.56 18.67 5.29
CA LEU A 329 21.83 18.66 4.03
C LEU A 329 22.30 17.53 3.11
N VAL A 330 21.36 16.85 2.48
CA VAL A 330 21.63 15.84 1.44
C VAL A 330 20.99 16.30 0.14
N VAL A 331 21.75 16.29 -0.96
CA VAL A 331 21.26 16.54 -2.31
C VAL A 331 21.54 15.31 -3.18
N ILE A 332 20.52 14.82 -3.89
CA ILE A 332 20.62 13.65 -4.77
C ILE A 332 20.16 14.04 -6.17
N ASP A 333 21.08 13.95 -7.14
CA ASP A 333 20.87 14.20 -8.56
C ASP A 333 21.33 12.97 -9.35
N TYR A 334 20.52 12.18 -10.05
CA TYR A 334 19.12 12.34 -10.44
C TYR A 334 18.35 11.06 -10.09
N LEU A 335 17.21 11.19 -9.38
CA LEU A 335 16.48 10.06 -8.79
C LEU A 335 16.16 8.90 -9.74
N GLN A 336 15.94 9.16 -11.04
CA GLN A 336 15.49 8.14 -11.99
C GLN A 336 16.62 7.24 -12.56
N LEU A 337 17.87 7.43 -12.12
CA LEU A 337 19.02 6.57 -12.48
C LEU A 337 19.44 5.62 -11.36
N MET A 338 18.78 5.69 -10.20
CA MET A 338 19.02 4.75 -9.11
C MET A 338 18.41 3.40 -9.47
N SER A 339 19.13 2.31 -9.18
CA SER A 339 18.61 0.95 -9.29
C SER A 339 18.47 0.31 -7.90
N SER A 340 17.41 -0.43 -7.69
CA SER A 340 17.07 -1.04 -6.40
C SER A 340 17.85 -2.32 -6.08
N GLY A 341 18.81 -2.74 -6.93
CA GLY A 341 19.57 -4.00 -6.76
C GLY A 341 18.73 -5.28 -6.92
N LYS A 342 17.40 -5.19 -6.79
CA LYS A 342 16.42 -6.21 -7.14
C LYS A 342 15.91 -5.97 -8.56
N ARG A 343 15.57 -7.03 -9.30
CA ARG A 343 14.80 -6.89 -10.55
C ARG A 343 13.40 -6.42 -10.18
N VAL A 344 13.16 -5.11 -10.27
CA VAL A 344 11.81 -4.53 -10.18
C VAL A 344 11.35 -4.24 -11.61
N GLU A 345 10.18 -4.76 -11.98
CA GLU A 345 9.75 -4.81 -13.39
C GLU A 345 9.18 -3.49 -13.92
N SER A 346 8.82 -2.53 -13.05
CA SER A 346 8.27 -1.23 -13.44
C SER A 346 9.06 -0.08 -12.81
N ARG A 347 9.59 0.81 -13.66
CA ARG A 347 10.32 2.02 -13.25
C ARG A 347 9.50 2.91 -12.31
N GLN A 348 8.17 2.89 -12.44
CA GLN A 348 7.27 3.67 -11.60
C GLN A 348 7.20 3.14 -10.16
N GLN A 349 7.25 1.81 -10.00
CA GLN A 349 7.32 1.17 -8.69
C GLN A 349 8.67 1.49 -8.03
N GLU A 350 9.75 1.44 -8.80
CA GLU A 350 11.09 1.81 -8.34
C GLU A 350 11.13 3.26 -7.82
N VAL A 351 10.57 4.20 -8.58
CA VAL A 351 10.50 5.62 -8.17
C VAL A 351 9.64 5.82 -6.91
N SER A 352 8.56 5.05 -6.74
CA SER A 352 7.71 5.11 -5.54
C SER A 352 8.43 4.56 -4.31
N GLU A 353 9.13 3.43 -4.45
CA GLU A 353 9.94 2.85 -3.38
C GLU A 353 11.10 3.79 -3.00
N PHE A 354 11.76 4.41 -3.97
CA PHE A 354 12.81 5.40 -3.72
C PHE A 354 12.29 6.62 -2.98
N SER A 355 11.14 7.16 -3.39
CA SER A 355 10.50 8.30 -2.72
C SER A 355 10.25 8.01 -1.24
N ARG A 356 9.63 6.88 -0.92
CA ARG A 356 9.37 6.45 0.47
C ARG A 356 10.67 6.27 1.25
N ALA A 357 11.64 5.59 0.67
CA ALA A 357 12.88 5.27 1.37
C ALA A 357 13.77 6.50 1.59
N LEU A 358 13.71 7.51 0.71
CA LEU A 358 14.32 8.82 0.94
C LEU A 358 13.62 9.62 2.03
N LYS A 359 12.29 9.55 2.11
CA LYS A 359 11.56 10.16 3.22
C LYS A 359 11.93 9.53 4.57
N LEU A 360 12.11 8.20 4.60
CA LEU A 360 12.60 7.49 5.79
C LEU A 360 14.04 7.89 6.13
N LEU A 361 14.92 8.02 5.13
CA LEU A 361 16.29 8.52 5.32
C LEU A 361 16.31 9.92 5.93
N ALA A 362 15.48 10.84 5.42
CA ALA A 362 15.38 12.20 5.92
C ALA A 362 14.98 12.22 7.41
N LYS A 363 13.95 11.46 7.77
CA LYS A 363 13.47 11.33 9.15
C LYS A 363 14.50 10.69 10.07
N GLU A 364 15.11 9.60 9.64
CA GLU A 364 16.08 8.86 10.44
C GLU A 364 17.32 9.69 10.79
N LEU A 365 17.83 10.44 9.82
CA LEU A 365 19.04 11.24 10.02
C LEU A 365 18.74 12.65 10.55
N GLU A 366 17.46 13.03 10.64
CA GLU A 366 17.01 14.37 10.98
C GLU A 366 17.72 15.44 10.11
N VAL A 367 17.70 15.22 8.80
CA VAL A 367 18.26 16.17 7.81
C VAL A 367 17.28 16.39 6.66
N PRO A 368 17.20 17.61 6.09
CA PRO A 368 16.55 17.82 4.81
C PRO A 368 17.25 17.02 3.70
N VAL A 369 16.46 16.33 2.89
CA VAL A 369 16.91 15.59 1.70
C VAL A 369 16.27 16.21 0.46
N ILE A 370 17.09 16.79 -0.41
CA ILE A 370 16.68 17.30 -1.72
C ILE A 370 16.88 16.21 -2.75
N ALA A 371 15.79 15.85 -3.40
CA ALA A 371 15.73 14.81 -4.39
C ALA A 371 15.38 15.44 -5.75
N ILE A 372 16.35 15.48 -6.67
CA ILE A 372 16.16 16.13 -7.96
C ILE A 372 15.38 15.19 -8.90
N SER A 373 14.25 15.70 -9.40
CA SER A 373 13.35 15.06 -10.35
C SER A 373 13.22 15.88 -11.66
N GLN A 374 12.76 15.26 -12.73
CA GLN A 374 12.79 15.74 -14.11
C GLN A 374 11.37 15.59 -14.58
N LEU A 375 10.89 16.66 -15.21
CA LEU A 375 9.51 16.73 -15.64
C LEU A 375 9.32 16.05 -16.99
N ASN A 376 8.13 15.51 -17.17
CA ASN A 376 7.65 15.03 -18.47
C ASN A 376 7.55 16.16 -19.49
N ARG A 377 7.46 15.82 -20.78
CA ARG A 377 7.32 16.81 -21.88
C ARG A 377 5.94 17.50 -21.92
N GLY A 378 5.02 17.15 -21.03
CA GLY A 378 3.66 17.69 -20.95
C GLY A 378 3.53 19.22 -20.94
N PRO A 379 4.36 19.98 -20.17
CA PRO A 379 4.30 21.44 -20.18
C PRO A 379 4.51 22.06 -21.56
N GLU A 380 5.38 21.47 -22.39
CA GLU A 380 5.73 22.01 -23.72
C GLU A 380 4.56 21.96 -24.72
N GLN A 381 3.58 21.09 -24.48
CA GLN A 381 2.41 20.91 -25.33
C GLN A 381 1.24 21.82 -24.93
N ARG A 382 1.31 22.45 -23.74
CA ARG A 382 0.28 23.36 -23.23
C ARG A 382 0.52 24.78 -23.75
N THR A 383 -0.56 25.54 -23.88
CA THR A 383 -0.49 26.97 -24.20
C THR A 383 0.26 27.74 -23.11
N ASP A 384 0.01 27.39 -21.84
CA ASP A 384 0.84 27.81 -20.70
C ASP A 384 1.87 26.71 -20.39
N LYS A 385 3.15 27.03 -20.65
CA LYS A 385 4.29 26.12 -20.48
C LYS A 385 4.79 26.05 -19.02
N ARG A 386 4.13 26.73 -18.08
CA ARG A 386 4.45 26.65 -16.66
C ARG A 386 4.25 25.23 -16.13
N PRO A 387 5.27 24.62 -15.50
CA PRO A 387 5.17 23.29 -14.92
C PRO A 387 4.19 23.30 -13.74
N ALA A 388 3.42 22.24 -13.64
CA ALA A 388 2.48 21.98 -12.57
C ALA A 388 2.81 20.65 -11.89
N MET A 389 2.17 20.40 -10.74
CA MET A 389 2.31 19.12 -10.02
C MET A 389 1.95 17.92 -10.88
N SER A 390 1.11 18.10 -11.91
CA SER A 390 0.78 17.08 -12.90
C SER A 390 1.95 16.68 -13.81
N ASP A 391 3.00 17.49 -13.93
CA ASP A 391 4.12 17.23 -14.85
C ASP A 391 5.28 16.48 -14.19
N LEU A 392 5.30 16.45 -12.86
CA LEU A 392 6.04 15.48 -12.04
C LEU A 392 5.51 14.06 -12.22
N ARG A 393 4.27 13.94 -12.73
CA ARG A 393 3.56 12.69 -12.81
C ARG A 393 3.88 12.00 -14.12
N GLU A 394 4.63 10.91 -14.00
CA GLU A 394 4.46 9.77 -14.88
C GLU A 394 3.26 8.90 -14.48
N SER A 395 2.53 9.22 -13.39
CA SER A 395 1.40 8.43 -12.90
C SER A 395 0.12 8.66 -13.70
N GLY A 396 -0.61 7.57 -13.97
CA GLY A 396 -1.88 7.67 -14.70
C GLY A 396 -3.07 8.09 -13.87
N CYS A 397 -4.16 8.35 -14.57
CA CYS A 397 -5.36 9.02 -14.06
C CYS A 397 -6.62 8.27 -14.50
N LEU A 398 -7.71 8.47 -13.78
CA LEU A 398 -9.01 7.83 -13.97
C LEU A 398 -10.05 8.83 -14.46
N THR A 399 -11.09 8.39 -15.15
CA THR A 399 -12.17 9.30 -15.56
C THR A 399 -13.14 9.60 -14.41
N ALA A 400 -13.92 10.69 -14.52
CA ALA A 400 -14.94 11.08 -13.54
C ALA A 400 -15.93 9.95 -13.20
N GLY A 401 -16.26 9.11 -14.19
CA GLY A 401 -17.20 7.99 -14.05
C GLY A 401 -16.64 6.78 -13.30
N THR A 402 -15.35 6.79 -12.96
CA THR A 402 -14.74 5.73 -12.15
C THR A 402 -15.33 5.73 -10.75
N ARG A 403 -15.77 4.56 -10.30
CA ARG A 403 -16.54 4.34 -9.08
C ARG A 403 -15.70 3.65 -8.01
N ILE A 404 -15.41 4.37 -6.94
CA ILE A 404 -14.60 3.89 -5.82
C ILE A 404 -15.48 3.13 -4.84
N LEU A 405 -15.01 1.96 -4.39
CA LEU A 405 -15.69 1.15 -3.39
C LEU A 405 -15.44 1.69 -1.98
N ARG A 406 -16.50 2.15 -1.33
CA ARG A 406 -16.46 2.71 0.01
C ARG A 406 -16.48 1.63 1.10
N ALA A 407 -15.62 1.79 2.11
CA ALA A 407 -15.53 0.85 3.23
C ALA A 407 -16.63 1.05 4.27
N ASP A 408 -17.10 2.28 4.46
CA ASP A 408 -18.12 2.61 5.44
C ASP A 408 -19.53 2.16 5.04
N THR A 409 -19.86 2.28 3.75
CA THR A 409 -21.21 2.08 3.20
C THR A 409 -21.34 0.82 2.35
N GLY A 410 -20.21 0.30 1.83
CA GLY A 410 -20.19 -0.85 0.92
C GLY A 410 -20.75 -0.54 -0.48
N ALA A 411 -21.18 0.70 -0.69
CA ALA A 411 -21.61 1.23 -1.96
C ALA A 411 -20.41 1.80 -2.73
N GLU A 412 -20.68 2.24 -3.95
CA GLU A 412 -19.69 2.94 -4.76
C GLU A 412 -20.02 4.44 -4.85
N THR A 413 -18.99 5.28 -4.95
CA THR A 413 -19.12 6.71 -5.24
C THR A 413 -18.16 7.07 -6.36
N THR A 414 -18.59 7.89 -7.30
CA THR A 414 -17.76 8.26 -8.46
C THR A 414 -16.67 9.27 -8.09
N MET A 415 -15.56 9.24 -8.82
CA MET A 415 -14.49 10.25 -8.74
C MET A 415 -15.06 11.66 -8.94
N GLY A 416 -15.97 11.83 -9.90
CA GLY A 416 -16.63 13.11 -10.16
C GLY A 416 -17.47 13.62 -8.99
N GLU A 417 -18.24 12.74 -8.33
CA GLU A 417 -19.03 13.12 -7.13
C GLU A 417 -18.11 13.49 -5.96
N LEU A 418 -17.07 12.71 -5.69
CA LEU A 418 -16.12 12.99 -4.61
C LEU A 418 -15.39 14.32 -4.85
N TYR A 419 -15.01 14.59 -6.09
CA TYR A 419 -14.40 15.87 -6.48
C TYR A 419 -15.37 17.05 -6.30
N ALA A 420 -16.60 16.92 -6.80
CA ALA A 420 -17.61 17.98 -6.72
C ALA A 420 -17.96 18.34 -5.26
N LEU A 421 -17.98 17.32 -4.38
CA LEU A 421 -18.22 17.50 -2.95
C LEU A 421 -16.98 17.97 -2.17
N ARG A 422 -15.81 18.06 -2.82
CA ARG A 422 -14.50 18.26 -2.16
C ARG A 422 -14.33 17.30 -0.97
N ALA A 423 -14.76 16.06 -1.17
CA ALA A 423 -14.83 15.08 -0.11
C ALA A 423 -13.43 14.78 0.42
N THR A 424 -13.30 14.77 1.74
CA THR A 424 -12.08 14.39 2.43
C THR A 424 -12.34 13.30 3.46
N ASP A 425 -11.28 12.55 3.78
CA ASP A 425 -11.31 11.47 4.77
C ASP A 425 -12.36 10.39 4.49
N VAL A 426 -12.51 10.00 3.22
CA VAL A 426 -13.52 9.01 2.79
C VAL A 426 -12.98 7.60 3.02
N PRO A 427 -13.64 6.75 3.84
CA PRO A 427 -13.21 5.37 4.04
C PRO A 427 -13.37 4.54 2.76
N VAL A 428 -12.29 3.93 2.29
CA VAL A 428 -12.24 3.11 1.08
C VAL A 428 -11.54 1.78 1.35
N TRP A 429 -11.91 0.76 0.55
CA TRP A 429 -11.20 -0.50 0.55
C TRP A 429 -9.94 -0.43 -0.30
N ALA A 430 -8.82 -0.85 0.28
CA ALA A 430 -7.52 -1.00 -0.35
C ALA A 430 -6.96 -2.40 -0.08
N LEU A 431 -5.84 -2.73 -0.73
CA LEU A 431 -5.08 -3.95 -0.50
C LEU A 431 -3.77 -3.62 0.23
N ASP A 432 -3.40 -4.43 1.22
CA ASP A 432 -2.09 -4.38 1.86
C ASP A 432 -1.01 -5.16 1.07
N GLU A 433 0.20 -5.26 1.63
CA GLU A 433 1.33 -5.96 1.02
C GLU A 433 1.09 -7.48 0.88
N ARG A 434 0.15 -8.04 1.63
CA ARG A 434 -0.28 -9.45 1.55
C ARG A 434 -1.48 -9.64 0.61
N LEU A 435 -1.88 -8.58 -0.10
CA LEU A 435 -3.06 -8.55 -0.97
C LEU A 435 -4.37 -8.86 -0.23
N MET A 436 -4.42 -8.50 1.05
CA MET A 436 -5.62 -8.59 1.90
C MET A 436 -6.33 -7.24 1.98
N TYR A 437 -7.65 -7.27 2.16
CA TYR A 437 -8.40 -6.05 2.35
C TYR A 437 -7.98 -5.31 3.61
N VAL A 438 -7.71 -4.02 3.43
CA VAL A 438 -7.47 -3.10 4.52
C VAL A 438 -8.23 -1.81 4.29
N ARG A 439 -8.80 -1.27 5.38
CA ARG A 439 -9.42 0.05 5.37
C ARG A 439 -8.33 1.12 5.25
N ARG A 440 -8.52 2.07 4.34
CA ARG A 440 -7.76 3.32 4.27
C ARG A 440 -8.67 4.50 4.03
N HIS A 441 -8.11 5.69 4.19
CA HIS A 441 -8.82 6.94 3.97
C HIS A 441 -8.34 7.58 2.67
N LEU A 442 -9.29 7.81 1.77
CA LEU A 442 -9.11 8.68 0.63
C LEU A 442 -9.15 10.12 1.15
N THR A 443 -8.02 10.80 1.07
CA THR A 443 -7.88 12.17 1.52
C THR A 443 -8.51 13.12 0.52
N HIS A 444 -8.09 13.15 -0.74
CA HIS A 444 -8.60 14.10 -1.73
C HIS A 444 -8.76 13.45 -3.11
N VAL A 445 -9.76 13.90 -3.88
CA VAL A 445 -9.88 13.71 -5.33
C VAL A 445 -9.69 15.06 -6.00
N PHE A 446 -8.97 15.11 -7.12
CA PHE A 446 -8.74 16.36 -7.85
C PHE A 446 -8.62 16.12 -9.35
N SER A 447 -9.01 17.13 -10.14
CA SER A 447 -8.89 17.10 -11.61
C SER A 447 -7.43 17.31 -12.03
N THR A 448 -7.00 16.56 -13.03
CA THR A 448 -5.66 16.65 -13.65
C THR A 448 -5.74 17.14 -15.09
N GLY A 449 -6.90 17.70 -15.48
CA GLY A 449 -7.18 18.21 -16.81
C GLY A 449 -7.65 17.13 -17.78
N THR A 450 -7.57 17.44 -19.07
CA THR A 450 -8.03 16.57 -20.15
C THR A 450 -6.87 15.75 -20.70
N LYS A 451 -7.00 14.42 -20.75
CA LYS A 451 -5.98 13.50 -21.26
C LYS A 451 -6.59 12.42 -22.14
N GLN A 452 -5.75 11.82 -22.99
CA GLN A 452 -6.11 10.63 -23.76
C GLN A 452 -6.38 9.45 -22.82
N VAL A 453 -7.51 8.78 -23.00
CA VAL A 453 -7.93 7.64 -22.17
C VAL A 453 -8.28 6.41 -23.00
N PHE A 454 -8.17 5.26 -22.34
CA PHE A 454 -8.44 3.95 -22.89
C PHE A 454 -9.40 3.22 -21.96
N ARG A 455 -10.42 2.60 -22.54
CA ARG A 455 -11.32 1.70 -21.83
C ARG A 455 -10.77 0.29 -21.88
N MET A 456 -10.51 -0.28 -20.71
CA MET A 456 -10.12 -1.67 -20.53
C MET A 456 -11.31 -2.50 -20.05
N ARG A 457 -11.54 -3.65 -20.71
CA ARG A 457 -12.60 -4.62 -20.36
C ARG A 457 -11.97 -5.96 -19.99
N LEU A 458 -12.48 -6.56 -18.93
CA LEU A 458 -12.01 -7.85 -18.41
C LEU A 458 -12.97 -9.01 -18.76
N ALA A 459 -12.49 -10.24 -18.65
CA ALA A 459 -13.25 -11.46 -18.93
C ALA A 459 -14.44 -11.67 -17.99
N SER A 460 -14.42 -11.12 -16.76
CA SER A 460 -15.59 -11.07 -15.90
C SER A 460 -16.66 -10.07 -16.36
N GLY A 461 -16.33 -9.19 -17.31
CA GLY A 461 -17.20 -8.12 -17.79
C GLY A 461 -16.97 -6.78 -17.10
N LYS A 462 -16.08 -6.70 -16.10
CA LYS A 462 -15.69 -5.41 -15.48
C LYS A 462 -15.02 -4.51 -16.51
N GLU A 463 -15.25 -3.21 -16.36
CA GLU A 463 -14.78 -2.18 -17.29
C GLU A 463 -14.27 -0.97 -16.49
N ILE A 464 -13.16 -0.39 -16.93
CA ILE A 464 -12.60 0.85 -16.36
C ILE A 464 -11.96 1.67 -17.47
N THR A 465 -12.02 3.00 -17.36
CA THR A 465 -11.42 3.94 -18.31
C THR A 465 -10.33 4.74 -17.60
N ALA A 466 -9.11 4.68 -18.14
CA ALA A 466 -7.92 5.27 -17.53
C ALA A 466 -6.93 5.76 -18.60
N THR A 467 -5.96 6.57 -18.21
CA THR A 467 -4.85 6.96 -19.11
C THR A 467 -3.88 5.79 -19.32
N ALA A 468 -3.13 5.78 -20.43
CA ALA A 468 -2.19 4.70 -20.76
C ALA A 468 -1.14 4.43 -19.67
N ASN A 469 -0.74 5.45 -18.91
CA ASN A 469 0.25 5.33 -17.85
C ASN A 469 -0.37 4.94 -16.48
N HIS A 470 -1.67 4.61 -16.39
CA HIS A 470 -2.28 4.23 -15.13
C HIS A 470 -1.87 2.81 -14.72
N PRO A 471 -1.29 2.60 -13.53
CA PRO A 471 -0.91 1.26 -13.10
C PRO A 471 -2.11 0.42 -12.67
N PHE A 472 -2.10 -0.85 -13.07
CA PHE A 472 -2.98 -1.91 -12.60
C PHE A 472 -2.14 -3.04 -12.01
N LEU A 473 -2.60 -3.64 -10.93
CA LEU A 473 -1.84 -4.69 -10.25
C LEU A 473 -1.91 -5.99 -11.07
N THR A 474 -0.76 -6.43 -11.57
CA THR A 474 -0.52 -7.75 -12.18
C THR A 474 0.24 -8.65 -11.22
N TYR A 475 0.52 -9.90 -11.62
CA TYR A 475 1.29 -10.83 -10.78
C TYR A 475 2.68 -10.29 -10.43
N GLU A 476 3.34 -9.65 -11.40
CA GLU A 476 4.72 -9.22 -11.29
C GLU A 476 4.84 -7.80 -10.71
N GLY A 477 3.70 -7.14 -10.44
CA GLY A 477 3.65 -5.81 -9.82
C GLY A 477 2.67 -4.88 -10.51
N TRP A 478 2.85 -3.57 -10.31
CA TRP A 478 1.99 -2.56 -10.92
C TRP A 478 2.42 -2.26 -12.36
N THR A 479 1.57 -2.62 -13.32
CA THR A 479 1.84 -2.47 -14.75
C THR A 479 0.95 -1.39 -15.37
N PRO A 480 1.50 -0.42 -16.13
CA PRO A 480 0.71 0.60 -16.81
C PRO A 480 -0.26 0.02 -17.84
N LEU A 481 -1.44 0.62 -18.00
CA LEU A 481 -2.46 0.19 -18.97
C LEU A 481 -1.91 0.05 -20.40
N GLY A 482 -1.03 0.95 -20.83
CA GLY A 482 -0.45 0.97 -22.17
C GLY A 482 0.52 -0.18 -22.46
N GLU A 483 0.98 -0.88 -21.41
CA GLU A 483 1.80 -2.08 -21.52
C GLU A 483 0.97 -3.37 -21.41
N LEU A 484 -0.30 -3.27 -21.01
CA LEU A 484 -1.21 -4.40 -20.98
C LEU A 484 -1.71 -4.73 -22.38
N ALA A 485 -1.94 -6.02 -22.61
CA ALA A 485 -2.53 -6.53 -23.82
C ALA A 485 -3.67 -7.50 -23.49
N PRO A 486 -4.59 -7.79 -24.42
CA PRO A 486 -5.52 -8.91 -24.26
C PRO A 486 -4.78 -10.21 -23.89
N GLY A 487 -5.21 -10.86 -22.82
CA GLY A 487 -4.54 -12.00 -22.20
C GLY A 487 -3.73 -11.68 -20.94
N SER A 488 -3.35 -10.41 -20.71
CA SER A 488 -2.78 -9.95 -19.43
C SER A 488 -3.77 -10.21 -18.29
N ARG A 489 -3.26 -10.50 -17.09
CA ARG A 489 -4.10 -10.76 -15.91
C ARG A 489 -3.88 -9.70 -14.83
N ILE A 490 -4.97 -9.11 -14.34
CA ILE A 490 -4.94 -8.07 -13.32
C ILE A 490 -5.78 -8.45 -12.10
N ALA A 491 -5.45 -7.85 -10.96
CA ALA A 491 -6.07 -8.08 -9.68
C ALA A 491 -7.48 -7.48 -9.61
N VAL A 492 -8.46 -8.33 -9.29
CA VAL A 492 -9.83 -7.94 -8.95
C VAL A 492 -10.23 -8.56 -7.61
N PRO A 493 -11.19 -7.96 -6.88
CA PRO A 493 -11.81 -8.55 -5.70
C PRO A 493 -12.30 -9.98 -5.91
N ARG A 494 -11.88 -10.90 -5.03
CA ARG A 494 -12.46 -12.25 -4.91
C ARG A 494 -13.71 -12.27 -4.02
N HIS A 495 -13.71 -11.40 -3.01
CA HIS A 495 -14.86 -11.10 -2.16
C HIS A 495 -14.86 -9.61 -1.81
N VAL A 496 -15.92 -9.15 -1.16
CA VAL A 496 -15.99 -7.80 -0.59
C VAL A 496 -16.40 -7.93 0.87
N PRO A 497 -15.64 -7.34 1.82
CA PRO A 497 -16.03 -7.35 3.23
C PRO A 497 -17.36 -6.64 3.50
N GLY A 498 -17.91 -6.84 4.70
CA GLY A 498 -19.06 -6.06 5.15
C GLY A 498 -18.71 -4.58 5.34
N PRO A 499 -19.65 -3.65 5.06
CA PRO A 499 -19.44 -2.25 5.36
C PRO A 499 -19.47 -2.02 6.87
N GLU A 500 -18.86 -0.91 7.31
CA GLU A 500 -18.85 -0.53 8.72
C GLU A 500 -20.24 -0.17 9.23
N GLN A 501 -21.01 0.51 8.39
CA GLN A 501 -22.36 0.95 8.70
C GLN A 501 -23.36 -0.02 8.10
N LEU A 502 -23.94 -0.84 8.97
CA LEU A 502 -25.05 -1.71 8.62
C LEU A 502 -26.38 -1.00 8.91
N ALA A 503 -27.30 -1.08 7.97
CA ALA A 503 -28.66 -0.56 8.13
C ALA A 503 -29.66 -1.68 7.87
N GLU A 504 -30.24 -2.25 8.93
CA GLU A 504 -31.25 -3.30 8.79
C GLU A 504 -32.61 -2.70 8.39
N TRP A 505 -33.30 -3.35 7.45
CA TRP A 505 -34.63 -2.97 6.98
C TRP A 505 -35.72 -3.88 7.55
N ASP A 506 -36.99 -3.52 7.36
CA ASP A 506 -38.06 -4.51 7.41
C ASP A 506 -37.88 -5.47 6.22
N ASP A 507 -37.81 -6.77 6.49
CA ASP A 507 -37.67 -7.82 5.47
C ASP A 507 -38.73 -7.69 4.35
N ARG A 508 -39.95 -7.26 4.70
CA ARG A 508 -41.02 -7.03 3.73
C ARG A 508 -40.66 -5.93 2.72
N ARG A 509 -39.93 -4.90 3.14
CA ARG A 509 -39.44 -3.85 2.22
C ARG A 509 -38.33 -4.38 1.32
N VAL A 510 -37.44 -5.23 1.84
CA VAL A 510 -36.40 -5.90 1.04
C VAL A 510 -37.04 -6.76 -0.05
N VAL A 511 -38.04 -7.56 0.31
CA VAL A 511 -38.83 -8.40 -0.61
C VAL A 511 -39.57 -7.54 -1.64
N MET A 512 -40.24 -6.47 -1.20
CA MET A 512 -40.94 -5.55 -2.10
C MET A 512 -39.99 -4.97 -3.17
N LEU A 513 -38.81 -4.47 -2.74
CA LEU A 513 -37.84 -3.88 -3.68
C LEU A 513 -37.37 -4.90 -4.71
N ALA A 514 -37.02 -6.11 -4.26
CA ALA A 514 -36.52 -7.18 -5.11
C ALA A 514 -37.52 -7.53 -6.23
N HIS A 515 -38.79 -7.75 -5.87
CA HIS A 515 -39.84 -8.06 -6.85
C HIS A 515 -40.17 -6.88 -7.77
N LEU A 516 -40.16 -5.65 -7.26
CA LEU A 516 -40.42 -4.47 -8.07
C LEU A 516 -39.27 -4.21 -9.08
N LEU A 517 -38.01 -4.44 -8.70
CA LEU A 517 -36.87 -4.28 -9.59
C LEU A 517 -36.92 -5.25 -10.78
N GLY A 518 -37.35 -6.49 -10.57
CA GLY A 518 -37.61 -7.45 -11.66
C GLY A 518 -38.88 -7.12 -12.44
N ASP A 519 -40.00 -7.72 -12.01
CA ASP A 519 -41.28 -7.70 -12.75
C ASP A 519 -42.22 -6.54 -12.37
N GLY A 520 -41.76 -5.59 -11.55
CA GLY A 520 -42.55 -4.41 -11.19
C GLY A 520 -42.61 -3.35 -12.28
N SER A 521 -43.76 -2.68 -12.38
CA SER A 521 -43.97 -1.47 -13.16
C SER A 521 -44.38 -0.31 -12.24
N PHE A 522 -43.59 0.76 -12.27
CA PHE A 522 -43.77 1.97 -11.45
C PHE A 522 -43.44 3.24 -12.25
N VAL A 523 -43.79 3.23 -13.54
CA VAL A 523 -43.61 4.39 -14.42
C VAL A 523 -44.57 5.53 -14.07
N LYS A 524 -44.19 6.78 -14.37
CA LYS A 524 -45.02 7.96 -14.08
C LYS A 524 -46.38 7.85 -14.76
N ARG A 525 -47.44 8.32 -14.06
CA ARG A 525 -48.83 8.35 -14.55
C ARG A 525 -49.46 6.98 -14.84
N GLN A 526 -48.90 5.90 -14.27
CA GLN A 526 -49.52 4.58 -14.29
C GLN A 526 -49.62 4.02 -12.86
N PRO A 527 -50.60 3.13 -12.58
CA PRO A 527 -50.65 2.42 -11.30
C PRO A 527 -49.37 1.61 -11.09
N ILE A 528 -48.91 1.53 -9.83
CA ILE A 528 -47.84 0.60 -9.46
C ILE A 528 -48.39 -0.82 -9.57
N ARG A 529 -47.71 -1.66 -10.34
CA ARG A 529 -48.12 -3.05 -10.61
C ARG A 529 -46.96 -4.01 -10.45
N TYR A 530 -47.27 -5.24 -10.06
CA TYR A 530 -46.39 -6.39 -10.13
C TYR A 530 -47.09 -7.50 -10.91
N ALA A 531 -46.39 -8.21 -11.78
CA ALA A 531 -46.96 -9.29 -12.59
C ALA A 531 -46.18 -10.58 -12.39
N SER A 532 -46.87 -11.70 -12.19
CA SER A 532 -46.23 -13.01 -12.08
C SER A 532 -47.19 -14.15 -12.43
N ILE A 533 -46.63 -15.25 -12.90
CA ILE A 533 -47.34 -16.54 -13.04
C ILE A 533 -47.21 -17.41 -11.79
N ASP A 534 -46.28 -17.08 -10.90
CA ASP A 534 -45.97 -17.82 -9.68
C ASP A 534 -46.81 -17.32 -8.51
N GLN A 535 -47.63 -18.21 -7.95
CA GLN A 535 -48.51 -17.88 -6.82
C GLN A 535 -47.72 -17.54 -5.55
N GLN A 536 -46.52 -18.10 -5.34
CA GLN A 536 -45.69 -17.79 -4.19
C GLN A 536 -45.15 -16.37 -4.29
N ASN A 537 -44.70 -15.94 -5.48
CA ASN A 537 -44.27 -14.56 -5.70
C ASN A 537 -45.40 -13.54 -5.49
N LEU A 538 -46.62 -13.86 -5.96
CA LEU A 538 -47.80 -13.01 -5.73
C LEU A 538 -48.14 -12.89 -4.25
N ALA A 539 -48.04 -14.00 -3.50
CA ALA A 539 -48.24 -14.00 -2.05
C ALA A 539 -47.19 -13.15 -1.33
N ALA A 540 -45.91 -13.32 -1.67
CA ALA A 540 -44.80 -12.56 -1.10
C ALA A 540 -44.96 -11.05 -1.32
N VAL A 541 -45.34 -10.62 -2.53
CA VAL A 541 -45.60 -9.19 -2.82
C VAL A 541 -46.84 -8.67 -2.07
N SER A 542 -47.88 -9.49 -1.95
CA SER A 542 -49.10 -9.12 -1.20
C SER A 542 -48.82 -8.93 0.29
N GLU A 543 -48.03 -9.83 0.89
CA GLU A 543 -47.55 -9.70 2.26
C GLU A 543 -46.64 -8.48 2.41
N ALA A 544 -45.71 -8.29 1.49
CA ALA A 544 -44.80 -7.15 1.50
C ALA A 544 -45.51 -5.80 1.44
N ALA A 545 -46.63 -5.71 0.72
CA ALA A 545 -47.46 -4.50 0.60
C ALA A 545 -48.03 -4.04 1.96
N THR A 546 -48.23 -4.97 2.90
CA THR A 546 -48.73 -4.64 4.25
C THR A 546 -47.78 -3.72 5.02
N SER A 547 -46.46 -3.79 4.75
CA SER A 547 -45.48 -2.88 5.37
C SER A 547 -45.63 -1.41 4.95
N PHE A 548 -46.40 -1.16 3.88
CA PHE A 548 -46.78 0.17 3.41
C PHE A 548 -48.24 0.52 3.75
N GLY A 549 -48.90 -0.32 4.56
CA GLY A 549 -50.34 -0.23 4.83
C GLY A 549 -51.22 -0.53 3.62
N ILE A 550 -50.67 -1.09 2.54
CA ILE A 550 -51.38 -1.35 1.29
C ILE A 550 -51.97 -2.75 1.28
N THR A 551 -53.24 -2.86 0.94
CA THR A 551 -53.87 -4.11 0.53
C THR A 551 -53.70 -4.27 -0.98
N ALA A 552 -52.90 -5.25 -1.42
CA ALA A 552 -52.71 -5.54 -2.83
C ALA A 552 -54.02 -6.00 -3.48
N VAL A 553 -54.32 -5.48 -4.67
CA VAL A 553 -55.52 -5.83 -5.44
C VAL A 553 -55.10 -6.73 -6.59
N ARG A 554 -55.58 -7.96 -6.59
CA ARG A 554 -55.32 -8.93 -7.66
C ARG A 554 -56.29 -8.68 -8.82
N ASP A 555 -55.75 -8.38 -9.99
CA ASP A 555 -56.49 -8.33 -11.24
C ASP A 555 -56.16 -9.60 -12.06
N GLU A 556 -57.21 -10.31 -12.48
CA GLU A 556 -57.12 -11.46 -13.38
C GLU A 556 -57.71 -11.07 -14.73
N TYR A 557 -56.89 -11.14 -15.77
CA TYR A 557 -57.33 -10.87 -17.14
C TYR A 557 -57.26 -12.18 -17.91
N ALA A 558 -58.41 -12.68 -18.40
CA ALA A 558 -58.48 -13.96 -19.11
C ALA A 558 -57.57 -14.03 -20.36
N ALA A 559 -57.20 -12.88 -20.95
CA ALA A 559 -56.26 -12.79 -22.07
C ALA A 559 -54.78 -12.72 -21.66
N ALA A 560 -54.48 -12.36 -20.40
CA ALA A 560 -53.11 -12.26 -19.90
C ALA A 560 -52.67 -13.64 -19.37
N ARG A 561 -51.50 -14.11 -19.83
CA ARG A 561 -50.90 -15.38 -19.34
C ARG A 561 -50.33 -15.27 -17.91
N CYS A 562 -50.58 -14.18 -17.19
CA CYS A 562 -50.09 -13.92 -15.83
C CYS A 562 -51.12 -13.15 -15.00
N ALA A 563 -51.06 -13.30 -13.68
CA ALA A 563 -51.84 -12.49 -12.75
C ALA A 563 -51.07 -11.20 -12.42
N THR A 564 -51.81 -10.11 -12.18
CA THR A 564 -51.22 -8.81 -11.81
C THR A 564 -51.73 -8.33 -10.47
N LEU A 565 -50.85 -7.76 -9.65
CA LEU A 565 -51.20 -7.06 -8.42
C LEU A 565 -51.08 -5.57 -8.66
N ARG A 566 -52.17 -4.83 -8.43
CA ARG A 566 -52.13 -3.38 -8.25
C ARG A 566 -51.85 -3.06 -6.79
N LEU A 567 -51.00 -2.07 -6.56
CA LEU A 567 -50.62 -1.58 -5.23
C LEU A 567 -51.20 -0.17 -5.02
N PRO A 568 -52.52 -0.02 -4.76
CA PRO A 568 -53.14 1.29 -4.58
C PRO A 568 -52.67 1.97 -3.28
N ALA A 569 -52.76 3.29 -3.20
CA ALA A 569 -52.52 3.98 -1.94
C ALA A 569 -53.61 3.61 -0.91
N PRO A 570 -53.28 3.51 0.38
CA PRO A 570 -54.27 3.16 1.41
C PRO A 570 -55.22 4.33 1.75
N TYR A 571 -55.00 5.50 1.13
CA TYR A 571 -55.77 6.72 1.30
C TYR A 571 -56.01 7.39 -0.06
N HIS A 572 -56.94 8.36 -0.06
CA HIS A 572 -57.20 9.19 -1.24
C HIS A 572 -56.00 10.10 -1.52
N LEU A 573 -55.56 10.12 -2.78
CA LEU A 573 -54.45 10.96 -3.23
C LEU A 573 -54.98 12.39 -3.48
N THR A 574 -54.53 13.34 -2.67
CA THR A 574 -54.77 14.78 -2.81
C THR A 574 -53.48 15.51 -3.21
N HIS A 575 -53.53 16.82 -3.45
CA HIS A 575 -52.33 17.60 -3.75
C HIS A 575 -51.25 17.40 -2.67
N GLY A 576 -50.03 17.04 -3.08
CA GLY A 576 -48.91 16.77 -2.18
C GLY A 576 -48.89 15.39 -1.52
N ARG A 577 -49.92 14.54 -1.67
CA ARG A 577 -49.91 13.16 -1.15
C ARG A 577 -49.63 12.16 -2.27
N ARG A 578 -48.65 11.28 -2.05
CA ARG A 578 -48.26 10.23 -2.99
C ARG A 578 -48.60 8.85 -2.45
N ASN A 579 -48.62 7.86 -3.34
CA ASN A 579 -48.64 6.46 -2.94
C ASN A 579 -47.36 6.15 -2.13
N PRO A 580 -47.44 5.48 -0.98
CA PRO A 580 -46.28 5.30 -0.10
C PRO A 580 -45.16 4.47 -0.74
N VAL A 581 -45.48 3.55 -1.66
CA VAL A 581 -44.45 2.84 -2.46
C VAL A 581 -43.85 3.77 -3.52
N ALA A 582 -44.65 4.66 -4.14
CA ALA A 582 -44.13 5.62 -5.10
C ALA A 582 -43.19 6.65 -4.45
N GLU A 583 -43.51 7.09 -3.24
CA GLU A 583 -42.70 8.01 -2.44
C GLU A 583 -41.39 7.34 -2.02
N TRP A 584 -41.47 6.13 -1.45
CA TRP A 584 -40.29 5.36 -1.08
C TRP A 584 -39.37 5.03 -2.27
N LEU A 585 -39.93 4.68 -3.44
CA LEU A 585 -39.13 4.48 -4.65
C LEU A 585 -38.52 5.78 -5.19
N ASP A 586 -39.12 6.94 -4.92
CA ASP A 586 -38.58 8.26 -5.29
C ASP A 586 -37.33 8.55 -4.47
N ASP A 587 -37.39 8.31 -3.16
CA ASP A 587 -36.24 8.45 -2.23
C ASP A 587 -35.07 7.56 -2.65
N LEU A 588 -35.36 6.40 -3.25
CA LEU A 588 -34.36 5.47 -3.79
C LEU A 588 -33.90 5.82 -5.22
N GLY A 589 -34.45 6.86 -5.85
CA GLY A 589 -34.14 7.27 -7.23
C GLY A 589 -34.69 6.36 -8.33
N LEU A 590 -35.62 5.47 -7.98
CA LEU A 590 -36.19 4.43 -8.85
C LEU A 590 -37.55 4.80 -9.45
N PHE A 591 -38.35 5.63 -8.79
CA PHE A 591 -39.70 5.91 -9.27
C PHE A 591 -39.70 6.53 -10.68
N GLY A 592 -40.56 6.03 -11.56
CA GLY A 592 -40.62 6.47 -12.95
C GLY A 592 -39.63 5.81 -13.91
N ARG A 593 -38.64 5.04 -13.42
CA ARG A 593 -37.63 4.37 -14.24
C ARG A 593 -38.22 3.19 -15.03
N ARG A 594 -37.75 3.00 -16.26
CA ARG A 594 -38.03 1.82 -17.09
C ARG A 594 -37.05 0.69 -16.79
N SER A 595 -37.35 -0.54 -17.22
CA SER A 595 -36.57 -1.75 -16.90
C SER A 595 -35.06 -1.64 -17.17
N HIS A 596 -34.64 -0.92 -18.21
CA HIS A 596 -33.23 -0.72 -18.56
C HIS A 596 -32.52 0.38 -17.75
N GLU A 597 -33.27 1.19 -17.01
CA GLU A 597 -32.76 2.29 -16.17
C GLU A 597 -32.75 1.92 -14.68
N LYS A 598 -33.37 0.79 -14.31
CA LYS A 598 -33.40 0.30 -12.93
C LYS A 598 -31.98 -0.04 -12.45
N PHE A 599 -31.68 0.18 -11.18
CA PHE A 599 -30.39 -0.14 -10.57
C PHE A 599 -30.63 -0.61 -9.12
N ILE A 600 -29.62 -1.18 -8.47
CA ILE A 600 -29.70 -1.49 -7.03
C ILE A 600 -29.36 -0.22 -6.24
N PRO A 601 -30.27 0.31 -5.42
CA PRO A 601 -30.03 1.54 -4.65
C PRO A 601 -28.91 1.39 -3.63
N THR A 602 -28.18 2.48 -3.37
CA THR A 602 -27.11 2.58 -2.38
C THR A 602 -27.47 1.99 -1.00
N PRO A 603 -28.66 2.24 -0.43
CA PRO A 603 -29.04 1.64 0.86
C PRO A 603 -29.01 0.10 0.89
N VAL A 604 -29.19 -0.59 -0.24
CA VAL A 604 -29.16 -2.07 -0.29
C VAL A 604 -27.76 -2.62 0.01
N PHE A 605 -26.69 -1.87 -0.31
CA PHE A 605 -25.31 -2.28 -0.03
C PHE A 605 -24.95 -2.24 1.46
N HIS A 606 -25.71 -1.49 2.26
CA HIS A 606 -25.59 -1.39 3.71
C HIS A 606 -26.31 -2.52 4.46
N LEU A 607 -27.12 -3.32 3.77
CA LEU A 607 -27.89 -4.37 4.42
C LEU A 607 -26.96 -5.43 5.04
N PRO A 608 -27.35 -6.05 6.17
CA PRO A 608 -26.64 -7.21 6.71
C PRO A 608 -26.66 -8.36 5.70
N LYS A 609 -25.65 -9.25 5.75
CA LYS A 609 -25.49 -10.36 4.80
C LYS A 609 -26.77 -11.21 4.65
N ARG A 610 -27.52 -11.41 5.75
CA ARG A 610 -28.84 -12.09 5.77
C ARG A 610 -29.86 -11.42 4.83
N GLN A 611 -29.97 -10.09 4.89
CA GLN A 611 -30.94 -9.35 4.08
C GLN A 611 -30.47 -9.17 2.63
N ILE A 612 -29.16 -9.13 2.38
CA ILE A 612 -28.65 -9.24 1.01
C ILE A 612 -29.02 -10.60 0.41
N ALA A 613 -28.89 -11.69 1.17
CA ALA A 613 -29.30 -13.02 0.72
C ALA A 613 -30.80 -13.05 0.42
N LEU A 614 -31.65 -12.50 1.31
CA LEU A 614 -33.09 -12.37 1.09
C LEU A 614 -33.42 -11.55 -0.17
N PHE A 615 -32.76 -10.41 -0.35
CA PHE A 615 -32.92 -9.55 -1.52
C PHE A 615 -32.60 -10.31 -2.81
N ILE A 616 -31.43 -10.95 -2.88
CA ILE A 616 -31.01 -11.71 -4.07
C ILE A 616 -31.94 -12.90 -4.29
N ASN A 617 -32.33 -13.63 -3.25
CA ASN A 617 -33.24 -14.78 -3.33
C ASN A 617 -34.58 -14.44 -4.00
N HIS A 618 -35.17 -13.30 -3.63
CA HIS A 618 -36.41 -12.81 -4.23
C HIS A 618 -36.20 -12.16 -5.60
N LEU A 619 -35.11 -11.41 -5.80
CA LEU A 619 -34.80 -10.81 -7.10
C LEU A 619 -34.57 -11.91 -8.15
N TRP A 620 -33.89 -13.00 -7.78
CA TRP A 620 -33.65 -14.12 -8.69
C TRP A 620 -34.93 -14.86 -9.09
N SER A 621 -36.02 -14.72 -8.33
CA SER A 621 -37.31 -15.35 -8.66
C SER A 621 -37.99 -14.71 -9.89
N THR A 622 -37.56 -13.51 -10.30
CA THR A 622 -38.12 -12.76 -11.44
C THR A 622 -37.41 -13.16 -12.74
N ASP A 623 -36.28 -12.50 -13.04
CA ASP A 623 -35.51 -12.67 -14.28
C ASP A 623 -34.34 -13.67 -14.13
N GLY A 624 -34.19 -14.25 -12.94
CA GLY A 624 -33.15 -15.23 -12.61
C GLY A 624 -33.54 -16.66 -12.94
N SER A 625 -32.62 -17.43 -13.50
CA SER A 625 -32.85 -18.79 -13.97
C SER A 625 -31.89 -19.78 -13.33
N VAL A 626 -32.43 -20.93 -12.94
CA VAL A 626 -31.68 -22.08 -12.47
C VAL A 626 -32.16 -23.30 -13.24
N THR A 627 -31.26 -23.89 -14.01
CA THR A 627 -31.58 -25.04 -14.86
C THR A 627 -30.62 -26.18 -14.61
N VAL A 628 -31.14 -27.41 -14.66
CA VAL A 628 -30.34 -28.63 -14.70
C VAL A 628 -30.16 -29.04 -16.17
N ASN A 629 -28.95 -29.43 -16.55
CA ASN A 629 -28.66 -29.85 -17.91
C ASN A 629 -29.47 -31.11 -18.29
N LYS A 630 -29.78 -31.28 -19.59
CA LYS A 630 -30.57 -32.44 -20.08
C LYS A 630 -29.94 -33.79 -19.74
N ASN A 631 -28.62 -33.86 -19.63
CA ASN A 631 -27.87 -35.06 -19.25
C ASN A 631 -27.90 -35.36 -17.73
N GLY A 632 -28.58 -34.53 -16.93
CA GLY A 632 -28.64 -34.63 -15.47
C GLY A 632 -27.32 -34.31 -14.75
N ARG A 633 -26.31 -33.82 -15.48
CA ARG A 633 -24.99 -33.50 -14.93
C ARG A 633 -24.76 -31.99 -14.95
N GLY A 634 -24.70 -31.39 -13.75
CA GLY A 634 -24.54 -29.94 -13.57
C GLY A 634 -25.74 -29.12 -14.07
N GLY A 635 -25.52 -27.81 -14.16
CA GLY A 635 -26.57 -26.86 -14.53
C GLY A 635 -26.05 -25.45 -14.73
N ARG A 636 -26.97 -24.53 -15.01
CA ARG A 636 -26.68 -23.11 -15.22
C ARG A 636 -27.49 -22.28 -14.24
N VAL A 637 -26.80 -21.35 -13.58
CA VAL A 637 -27.39 -20.32 -12.71
C VAL A 637 -27.06 -18.98 -13.35
N TYR A 638 -28.08 -18.25 -13.81
CA TYR A 638 -27.88 -16.94 -14.45
C TYR A 638 -29.01 -15.96 -14.17
N TYR A 639 -28.73 -14.67 -14.32
CA TYR A 639 -29.71 -13.58 -14.24
C TYR A 639 -29.64 -12.74 -15.52
N ALA A 640 -30.78 -12.46 -16.15
CA ALA A 640 -30.82 -11.68 -17.39
C ALA A 640 -31.51 -10.33 -17.16
N SER A 641 -30.97 -9.25 -17.73
CA SER A 641 -31.62 -7.93 -17.69
C SER A 641 -31.24 -7.07 -18.88
N THR A 642 -32.04 -6.04 -19.15
CA THR A 642 -31.67 -4.96 -20.07
C THR A 642 -31.00 -3.78 -19.37
N SER A 643 -30.89 -3.82 -18.03
CA SER A 643 -30.16 -2.82 -17.25
C SER A 643 -28.77 -3.33 -16.88
N ARG A 644 -27.73 -2.66 -17.39
CA ARG A 644 -26.34 -2.90 -17.00
C ARG A 644 -26.09 -2.51 -15.53
N PRO A 645 -26.52 -1.33 -15.03
CA PRO A 645 -26.33 -0.97 -13.62
C PRO A 645 -26.95 -1.95 -12.62
N LEU A 646 -28.11 -2.55 -12.94
CA LEU A 646 -28.73 -3.57 -12.10
C LEU A 646 -27.86 -4.83 -12.03
N VAL A 647 -27.37 -5.29 -13.17
CA VAL A 647 -26.51 -6.48 -13.28
C VAL A 647 -25.17 -6.27 -12.59
N ASP A 648 -24.53 -5.11 -12.77
CA ASP A 648 -23.28 -4.78 -12.09
C ASP A 648 -23.49 -4.69 -10.58
N GLY A 649 -24.59 -4.08 -10.13
CA GLY A 649 -24.97 -4.07 -8.72
C GLY A 649 -25.15 -5.47 -8.14
N LEU A 650 -25.79 -6.37 -8.88
CA LEU A 650 -26.02 -7.75 -8.47
C LEU A 650 -24.71 -8.54 -8.39
N ALA A 651 -23.82 -8.36 -9.37
CA ALA A 651 -22.48 -8.95 -9.35
C ALA A 651 -21.69 -8.53 -8.11
N ARG A 652 -21.79 -7.25 -7.70
CA ARG A 652 -21.15 -6.75 -6.47
C ARG A 652 -21.75 -7.34 -5.21
N LEU A 653 -23.08 -7.44 -5.11
CA LEU A 653 -23.71 -8.06 -3.94
C LEU A 653 -23.32 -9.54 -3.81
N LEU A 654 -23.13 -10.27 -4.92
CA LEU A 654 -22.66 -11.65 -4.91
C LEU A 654 -21.23 -11.79 -4.35
N LEU A 655 -20.36 -10.78 -4.52
CA LEU A 655 -19.03 -10.77 -3.91
C LEU A 655 -19.07 -10.76 -2.37
N ARG A 656 -20.16 -10.32 -1.73
CA ARG A 656 -20.37 -10.43 -0.26
C ARG A 656 -20.49 -11.89 0.22
N PHE A 657 -20.69 -12.82 -0.71
CA PHE A 657 -20.72 -14.27 -0.49
C PHE A 657 -19.47 -14.94 -1.09
N GLY A 658 -18.51 -14.15 -1.59
CA GLY A 658 -17.35 -14.61 -2.34
C GLY A 658 -17.71 -15.31 -3.66
N ILE A 659 -18.90 -15.05 -4.21
CA ILE A 659 -19.38 -15.62 -5.46
C ILE A 659 -18.93 -14.72 -6.61
N SER A 660 -18.10 -15.25 -7.50
CA SER A 660 -17.65 -14.53 -8.68
C SER A 660 -18.61 -14.77 -9.84
N ALA A 661 -19.12 -13.69 -10.42
CA ALA A 661 -20.03 -13.76 -11.55
C ALA A 661 -19.38 -13.18 -12.81
N ARG A 662 -19.78 -13.71 -13.97
CA ARG A 662 -19.38 -13.20 -15.28
C ARG A 662 -20.56 -12.51 -15.94
N VAL A 663 -20.38 -11.26 -16.34
CA VAL A 663 -21.37 -10.51 -17.12
C VAL A 663 -21.06 -10.67 -18.61
N ARG A 664 -22.05 -11.09 -19.38
CA ARG A 664 -22.00 -11.21 -20.83
C ARG A 664 -22.98 -10.22 -21.44
N THR A 665 -22.51 -9.48 -22.44
CA THR A 665 -23.36 -8.62 -23.27
C THR A 665 -23.82 -9.41 -24.49
N THR A 666 -25.12 -9.52 -24.69
CA THR A 666 -25.71 -10.02 -25.92
C THR A 666 -25.91 -8.84 -26.86
N PRO A 667 -25.28 -8.84 -28.06
CA PRO A 667 -25.47 -7.77 -29.02
C PRO A 667 -26.95 -7.68 -29.42
N PRO A 668 -27.45 -6.46 -29.66
CA PRO A 668 -28.84 -6.27 -30.03
C PRO A 668 -29.16 -6.99 -31.34
N GLN A 669 -30.23 -7.78 -31.36
CA GLN A 669 -30.84 -8.21 -32.62
C GLN A 669 -31.69 -7.06 -33.16
N ALA A 670 -31.38 -6.52 -34.34
CA ALA A 670 -32.16 -5.44 -34.98
C ALA A 670 -32.37 -4.18 -34.10
N GLN A 671 -33.59 -3.62 -34.05
CA GLN A 671 -33.96 -2.41 -33.30
C GLN A 671 -34.02 -2.60 -31.76
N TYR A 672 -33.63 -3.75 -31.24
CA TYR A 672 -33.69 -4.03 -29.80
C TYR A 672 -32.46 -3.49 -29.06
N ARG A 673 -32.56 -3.36 -27.73
CA ARG A 673 -31.45 -2.94 -26.85
C ARG A 673 -30.54 -4.13 -26.55
N PRO A 674 -29.25 -3.91 -26.24
CA PRO A 674 -28.38 -4.97 -25.75
C PRO A 674 -28.94 -5.58 -24.46
N GLY A 675 -28.84 -6.91 -24.35
CA GLY A 675 -29.17 -7.66 -23.14
C GLY A 675 -27.91 -7.99 -22.36
N TYR A 676 -28.01 -8.08 -21.03
CA TYR A 676 -26.92 -8.43 -20.13
C TYR A 676 -27.28 -9.69 -19.37
N THR A 677 -26.40 -10.68 -19.39
CA THR A 677 -26.55 -11.91 -18.62
C THR A 677 -25.43 -12.03 -17.62
N LEU A 678 -25.78 -12.14 -16.33
CA LEU A 678 -24.87 -12.48 -15.25
C LEU A 678 -24.90 -14.00 -15.06
N ASP A 679 -23.78 -14.67 -15.25
CA ASP A 679 -23.63 -16.11 -15.07
C ASP A 679 -22.82 -16.42 -13.80
N ILE A 680 -23.36 -17.29 -12.94
CA ILE A 680 -22.63 -17.90 -11.83
C ILE A 680 -22.10 -19.25 -12.31
N SER A 681 -20.79 -19.30 -12.52
CA SER A 681 -20.09 -20.44 -13.12
C SER A 681 -19.07 -21.03 -12.15
N GLY A 682 -18.92 -22.36 -12.17
CA GLY A 682 -18.05 -23.08 -11.25
C GLY A 682 -18.85 -23.74 -10.13
N VAL A 683 -18.41 -24.95 -9.76
CA VAL A 683 -19.12 -25.80 -8.80
C VAL A 683 -19.20 -25.13 -7.42
N ASP A 684 -18.12 -24.50 -6.97
CA ASP A 684 -18.08 -23.85 -5.65
C ASP A 684 -18.96 -22.60 -5.55
N ASP A 685 -18.98 -21.78 -6.60
CA ASP A 685 -19.80 -20.55 -6.65
C ASP A 685 -21.28 -20.89 -6.78
N GLN A 686 -21.62 -21.88 -7.61
CA GLN A 686 -22.99 -22.40 -7.69
C GLN A 686 -23.43 -23.02 -6.36
N ARG A 687 -22.55 -23.79 -5.69
CA ARG A 687 -22.85 -24.36 -4.38
C ARG A 687 -23.13 -23.28 -3.34
N ARG A 688 -22.27 -22.26 -3.25
CA ARG A 688 -22.46 -21.12 -2.34
C ARG A 688 -23.76 -20.37 -2.63
N PHE A 689 -24.04 -20.06 -3.89
CA PHE A 689 -25.30 -19.42 -4.28
C PHE A 689 -26.51 -20.24 -3.86
N LEU A 690 -26.56 -21.52 -4.24
CA LEU A 690 -27.71 -22.38 -4.02
C LEU A 690 -27.93 -22.71 -2.53
N GLN A 691 -26.86 -22.71 -1.72
CA GLN A 691 -26.91 -23.04 -0.30
C GLN A 691 -27.14 -21.82 0.60
N GLU A 692 -26.47 -20.69 0.36
CA GLU A 692 -26.55 -19.50 1.22
C GLU A 692 -27.66 -18.53 0.78
N ILE A 693 -28.03 -18.52 -0.51
CA ILE A 693 -29.00 -17.57 -1.08
C ILE A 693 -30.25 -18.30 -1.55
N GLY A 694 -30.12 -19.28 -2.45
CA GLY A 694 -31.25 -19.99 -3.05
C GLY A 694 -32.10 -19.11 -3.98
N VAL A 695 -33.30 -19.60 -4.34
CA VAL A 695 -34.26 -18.88 -5.19
C VAL A 695 -35.67 -19.05 -4.61
N HIS A 696 -36.43 -17.95 -4.48
CA HIS A 696 -37.82 -17.99 -4.02
C HIS A 696 -38.76 -18.59 -5.08
N GLY A 697 -39.90 -19.11 -4.64
CA GLY A 697 -41.00 -19.54 -5.51
C GLY A 697 -40.79 -20.91 -6.16
N ALA A 698 -41.57 -21.19 -7.21
CA ALA A 698 -41.55 -22.43 -7.96
C ALA A 698 -40.16 -22.74 -8.56
N ARG A 699 -39.36 -21.71 -8.86
CA ARG A 699 -37.97 -21.87 -9.35
C ARG A 699 -37.03 -22.44 -8.29
N GLY A 700 -37.35 -22.30 -7.00
CA GLY A 700 -36.60 -22.89 -5.89
C GLY A 700 -36.50 -24.42 -5.94
N VAL A 701 -37.47 -25.10 -6.56
CA VAL A 701 -37.45 -26.57 -6.73
C VAL A 701 -36.28 -27.00 -7.62
N GLN A 702 -36.04 -26.29 -8.73
CA GLN A 702 -34.89 -26.57 -9.59
C GLN A 702 -33.56 -26.20 -8.92
N ALA A 703 -33.56 -25.15 -8.08
CA ALA A 703 -32.38 -24.77 -7.30
C ALA A 703 -31.98 -25.86 -6.29
N ALA A 704 -32.93 -26.42 -5.55
CA ALA A 704 -32.68 -27.54 -4.64
C ALA A 704 -32.14 -28.77 -5.40
N ARG A 705 -32.77 -29.12 -6.52
CA ARG A 705 -32.31 -30.23 -7.38
C ARG A 705 -30.89 -30.02 -7.89
N LEU A 706 -30.56 -28.81 -8.34
CA LEU A 706 -29.21 -28.50 -8.81
C LEU A 706 -28.20 -28.54 -7.67
N LEU A 707 -28.56 -28.10 -6.46
CA LEU A 707 -27.68 -28.14 -5.29
C LEU A 707 -27.22 -29.57 -4.98
N ASP A 708 -28.13 -30.54 -5.01
CA ASP A 708 -27.80 -31.95 -4.77
C ASP A 708 -26.81 -32.48 -5.81
N ILE A 709 -26.99 -32.12 -7.08
CA ILE A 709 -26.09 -32.49 -8.18
C ILE A 709 -24.71 -31.85 -7.99
N VAL A 710 -24.67 -30.55 -7.66
CA VAL A 710 -23.42 -29.79 -7.46
C VAL A 710 -22.65 -30.32 -6.24
N ARG A 711 -23.32 -30.70 -5.16
CA ARG A 711 -22.69 -31.31 -3.97
C ARG A 711 -22.00 -32.64 -4.27
N ALA A 712 -22.60 -33.44 -5.15
CA ALA A 712 -22.01 -34.71 -5.60
C ALA A 712 -20.91 -34.53 -6.66
N THR A 713 -20.72 -33.33 -7.18
CA THR A 713 -19.76 -33.06 -8.26
C THR A 713 -18.42 -32.59 -7.69
N LYS A 714 -17.33 -33.26 -8.07
CA LYS A 714 -15.97 -32.78 -7.75
C LYS A 714 -15.70 -31.48 -8.51
N ALA A 715 -15.36 -30.42 -7.77
CA ALA A 715 -15.10 -29.11 -8.36
C ALA A 715 -13.93 -29.15 -9.35
N ASN A 716 -14.10 -28.47 -10.49
CA ASN A 716 -13.00 -28.20 -11.41
C ASN A 716 -12.30 -26.92 -10.95
N THR A 717 -11.04 -27.02 -10.53
CA THR A 717 -10.31 -25.92 -9.86
C THR A 717 -9.77 -24.85 -10.83
N ASN A 718 -10.17 -24.86 -12.10
CA ASN A 718 -9.56 -24.03 -13.16
C ASN A 718 -10.17 -22.62 -13.30
N VAL A 719 -10.94 -22.12 -12.32
CA VAL A 719 -11.58 -20.80 -12.37
C VAL A 719 -10.76 -19.76 -11.59
N ASP A 720 -10.56 -19.98 -10.29
CA ASP A 720 -9.68 -19.16 -9.44
C ASP A 720 -8.24 -19.70 -9.51
N THR A 721 -7.51 -19.19 -10.50
CA THR A 721 -6.15 -19.62 -10.83
C THR A 721 -5.16 -18.49 -10.65
N ILE A 722 -3.96 -18.85 -10.18
CA ILE A 722 -2.83 -17.93 -10.05
C ILE A 722 -2.12 -17.83 -11.40
N PRO A 723 -1.67 -16.65 -11.85
CA PRO A 723 -0.92 -16.47 -13.10
C PRO A 723 0.25 -17.44 -13.22
N ARG A 724 0.56 -17.86 -14.45
CA ARG A 724 1.55 -18.94 -14.71
C ARG A 724 2.95 -18.58 -14.24
N GLN A 725 3.21 -17.27 -14.09
CA GLN A 725 4.43 -16.70 -13.54
C GLN A 725 4.83 -17.32 -12.20
N VAL A 726 3.87 -17.71 -11.34
CA VAL A 726 4.15 -18.38 -10.04
C VAL A 726 4.97 -19.66 -10.17
N TRP A 727 4.96 -20.31 -11.34
CA TRP A 727 5.81 -21.47 -11.57
C TRP A 727 7.30 -21.14 -11.65
N GLN A 728 7.68 -19.87 -11.81
CA GLN A 728 9.06 -19.42 -11.71
C GLN A 728 9.48 -19.40 -10.23
N ASP A 729 8.64 -18.84 -9.35
CA ASP A 729 8.88 -18.79 -7.90
C ASP A 729 8.97 -20.19 -7.31
N VAL A 730 8.00 -21.07 -7.64
CA VAL A 730 8.04 -22.48 -7.21
C VAL A 730 9.33 -23.17 -7.65
N ARG A 731 9.82 -22.88 -8.87
CA ARG A 731 11.08 -23.48 -9.35
C ARG A 731 12.31 -22.91 -8.62
N GLY A 732 12.29 -21.64 -8.26
CA GLY A 732 13.32 -21.02 -7.42
C GLY A 732 13.43 -21.71 -6.07
N VAL A 733 12.29 -21.92 -5.39
CA VAL A 733 12.24 -22.60 -4.09
C VAL A 733 12.70 -24.06 -4.19
N LEU A 734 12.25 -24.79 -5.22
CA LEU A 734 12.70 -26.17 -5.46
C LEU A 734 14.22 -26.26 -5.65
N ALA A 735 14.82 -25.31 -6.39
CA ALA A 735 16.25 -25.26 -6.60
C ALA A 735 17.01 -24.96 -5.30
N GLN A 736 16.53 -24.01 -4.49
CA GLN A 736 17.12 -23.67 -3.19
C GLN A 736 17.10 -24.87 -2.22
N GLN A 737 16.04 -25.67 -2.24
CA GLN A 737 15.91 -26.87 -1.39
C GLN A 737 16.57 -28.12 -1.99
N GLY A 738 17.19 -28.02 -3.17
CA GLY A 738 17.79 -29.16 -3.87
C GLY A 738 16.76 -30.24 -4.30
N MET A 739 15.47 -29.91 -4.34
CA MET A 739 14.41 -30.85 -4.69
C MET A 739 14.26 -30.96 -6.19
N THR A 740 14.45 -32.17 -6.74
CA THR A 740 14.26 -32.41 -8.17
C THR A 740 12.78 -32.38 -8.56
N HIS A 741 12.47 -32.06 -9.82
CA HIS A 741 11.09 -32.09 -10.32
C HIS A 741 10.40 -33.47 -10.18
N ARG A 742 11.17 -34.57 -10.14
CA ARG A 742 10.63 -35.92 -9.89
C ARG A 742 10.21 -36.10 -8.44
N GLN A 743 11.08 -35.72 -7.49
CA GLN A 743 10.75 -35.73 -6.06
C GLN A 743 9.57 -34.83 -5.75
N PHE A 744 9.50 -33.65 -6.37
CA PHE A 744 8.35 -32.76 -6.24
C PHE A 744 7.05 -33.39 -6.75
N ALA A 745 7.08 -34.04 -7.92
CA ALA A 745 5.89 -34.71 -8.47
C ALA A 745 5.41 -35.85 -7.56
N GLU A 746 6.35 -36.64 -7.03
CA GLU A 746 6.10 -37.72 -6.07
C GLU A 746 5.50 -37.20 -4.76
N ALA A 747 6.09 -36.15 -4.18
CA ALA A 747 5.60 -35.51 -2.96
C ALA A 747 4.20 -34.88 -3.13
N MET A 748 3.90 -34.35 -4.32
CA MET A 748 2.56 -33.85 -4.67
C MET A 748 1.55 -34.97 -4.95
N GLY A 749 1.94 -36.25 -4.89
CA GLY A 749 1.09 -37.40 -5.20
C GLY A 749 0.65 -37.45 -6.67
N SER A 750 1.51 -36.96 -7.58
CA SER A 750 1.20 -36.84 -9.01
C SER A 750 2.20 -37.59 -9.88
N GLN A 751 1.73 -38.19 -10.98
CA GLN A 751 2.64 -38.80 -11.95
C GLN A 751 3.52 -37.73 -12.61
N PHE A 752 4.82 -37.98 -12.70
CA PHE A 752 5.75 -37.09 -13.36
C PHE A 752 5.42 -36.97 -14.85
N SER A 753 4.83 -35.84 -15.26
CA SER A 753 4.40 -35.58 -16.63
C SER A 753 5.30 -34.59 -17.38
N GLY A 754 6.59 -34.54 -17.04
CA GLY A 754 7.57 -33.65 -17.66
C GLY A 754 7.19 -32.16 -17.52
N SER A 755 7.14 -31.43 -18.63
CA SER A 755 6.90 -29.98 -18.62
C SER A 755 5.42 -29.57 -18.59
N ALA A 756 4.48 -30.52 -18.67
CA ALA A 756 3.05 -30.24 -18.83
C ALA A 756 2.44 -29.49 -17.62
N VAL A 757 2.92 -29.76 -16.41
CA VAL A 757 2.43 -29.10 -15.18
C VAL A 757 2.66 -27.59 -15.22
N TRP A 758 3.80 -27.15 -15.75
CA TRP A 758 4.22 -25.74 -15.77
C TRP A 758 3.52 -24.91 -16.85
N LYS A 759 2.82 -25.57 -17.79
CA LYS A 759 2.15 -24.89 -18.91
C LYS A 759 0.80 -24.28 -18.53
N HIS A 760 0.21 -24.68 -17.41
CA HIS A 760 -1.13 -24.23 -17.01
C HIS A 760 -1.09 -23.48 -15.69
N ALA A 761 -1.92 -22.45 -15.57
CA ALA A 761 -2.06 -21.67 -14.34
C ALA A 761 -2.53 -22.60 -13.20
N PRO A 762 -1.82 -22.68 -12.06
CA PRO A 762 -2.24 -23.52 -10.95
C PRO A 762 -3.49 -22.95 -10.31
N SER A 763 -4.35 -23.85 -9.83
CA SER A 763 -5.42 -23.43 -8.94
C SER A 763 -4.86 -23.01 -7.58
N ARG A 764 -5.59 -22.14 -6.90
CA ARG A 764 -5.25 -21.69 -5.55
C ARG A 764 -5.07 -22.85 -4.56
N ALA A 765 -5.98 -23.82 -4.58
CA ALA A 765 -5.89 -25.03 -3.75
C ALA A 765 -4.66 -25.90 -4.09
N ARG A 766 -4.21 -25.89 -5.36
CA ARG A 766 -2.96 -26.56 -5.74
C ARG A 766 -1.76 -25.80 -5.21
N LEU A 767 -1.75 -24.47 -5.35
CA LEU A 767 -0.67 -23.63 -4.83
C LEU A 767 -0.55 -23.74 -3.31
N GLY A 768 -1.67 -23.76 -2.57
CA GLY A 768 -1.66 -23.95 -1.11
C GLY A 768 -1.00 -25.25 -0.68
N ARG A 769 -1.28 -26.37 -1.36
CA ARG A 769 -0.58 -27.65 -1.11
C ARG A 769 0.90 -27.60 -1.45
N ILE A 770 1.28 -26.82 -2.47
CA ILE A 770 2.69 -26.62 -2.83
C ILE A 770 3.39 -25.78 -1.76
N ALA A 771 2.75 -24.71 -1.28
CA ALA A 771 3.27 -23.87 -0.22
C ALA A 771 3.47 -24.67 1.08
N GLU A 772 2.48 -25.47 1.48
CA GLU A 772 2.56 -26.36 2.65
C GLU A 772 3.68 -27.39 2.51
N LEU A 773 3.81 -28.00 1.33
CA LEU A 773 4.86 -28.98 1.05
C LEU A 773 6.27 -28.36 1.11
N LEU A 774 6.43 -27.16 0.56
CA LEU A 774 7.72 -26.48 0.47
C LEU A 774 8.04 -25.65 1.73
N GLY A 775 7.08 -25.43 2.62
CA GLY A 775 7.25 -24.61 3.83
C GLY A 775 7.54 -23.14 3.56
N GLU A 776 7.02 -22.61 2.44
CA GLU A 776 7.38 -21.27 1.94
C GLU A 776 6.24 -20.27 2.14
N GLU A 777 6.43 -19.29 3.04
CA GLU A 777 5.40 -18.29 3.41
C GLU A 777 4.96 -17.44 2.21
N SER A 778 5.90 -17.09 1.31
CA SER A 778 5.61 -16.25 0.14
C SER A 778 4.58 -16.90 -0.81
N LEU A 779 4.65 -18.22 -0.99
CA LEU A 779 3.68 -18.98 -1.79
C LEU A 779 2.35 -19.18 -1.06
N GLU A 780 2.38 -19.27 0.27
CA GLU A 780 1.19 -19.37 1.10
C GLU A 780 0.33 -18.10 0.98
N VAL A 781 0.95 -16.92 1.08
CA VAL A 781 0.28 -15.62 0.91
C VAL A 781 -0.44 -15.54 -0.45
N LEU A 782 0.22 -15.96 -1.53
CA LEU A 782 -0.39 -16.00 -2.87
C LEU A 782 -1.57 -16.98 -2.95
N ALA A 783 -1.57 -18.02 -2.14
CA ALA A 783 -2.64 -19.01 -2.07
C ALA A 783 -3.83 -18.54 -1.20
N VAL A 784 -3.66 -17.64 -0.23
CA VAL A 784 -4.75 -17.28 0.70
C VAL A 784 -5.36 -15.88 0.50
N ASN A 785 -4.76 -15.04 -0.33
CA ASN A 785 -5.18 -13.64 -0.48
C ASN A 785 -6.60 -13.40 -1.03
N ASP A 786 -7.00 -12.12 -0.98
CA ASP A 786 -8.35 -11.63 -1.32
C ASP A 786 -8.53 -11.27 -2.82
N VAL A 787 -7.51 -11.54 -3.64
CA VAL A 787 -7.46 -11.16 -5.05
C VAL A 787 -7.74 -12.35 -5.96
N LEU A 788 -8.53 -12.12 -7.00
CA LEU A 788 -8.68 -12.99 -8.16
C LEU A 788 -7.99 -12.32 -9.37
N TRP A 789 -7.36 -13.14 -10.21
CA TRP A 789 -6.64 -12.66 -11.39
C TRP A 789 -7.51 -12.76 -12.64
N ASP A 790 -8.13 -11.65 -13.02
CA ASP A 790 -9.04 -11.57 -14.17
C ASP A 790 -8.30 -11.16 -15.43
N GLU A 791 -8.74 -11.70 -16.57
CA GLU A 791 -8.05 -11.56 -17.84
C GLU A 791 -8.55 -10.33 -18.60
N VAL A 792 -7.63 -9.49 -19.09
CA VAL A 792 -7.94 -8.40 -20.01
C VAL A 792 -8.38 -9.00 -21.34
N VAL A 793 -9.57 -8.64 -21.82
CA VAL A 793 -10.10 -9.14 -23.10
C VAL A 793 -10.08 -8.09 -24.20
N GLU A 794 -10.08 -6.81 -23.84
CA GLU A 794 -10.15 -5.70 -24.79
C GLU A 794 -9.62 -4.42 -24.16
N ILE A 795 -8.87 -3.64 -24.95
CA ILE A 795 -8.46 -2.27 -24.64
C ILE A 795 -8.81 -1.42 -25.85
N THR A 796 -9.62 -0.39 -25.67
CA THR A 796 -10.09 0.50 -26.74
C THR A 796 -9.81 1.94 -26.39
N ASP A 797 -9.25 2.69 -27.34
CA ASP A 797 -9.11 4.14 -27.26
C ASP A 797 -10.50 4.81 -27.17
N GLU A 798 -10.68 5.71 -26.18
CA GLU A 798 -11.92 6.49 -26.00
C GLU A 798 -11.71 8.01 -26.14
N GLY A 799 -10.62 8.43 -26.79
CA GLY A 799 -10.31 9.82 -27.04
C GLY A 799 -9.87 10.56 -25.77
N GLN A 800 -10.05 11.88 -25.79
CA GLN A 800 -9.70 12.75 -24.68
C GLN A 800 -10.88 12.97 -23.73
N GLN A 801 -10.65 12.80 -22.43
CA GLN A 801 -11.64 13.05 -21.38
C GLN A 801 -11.00 13.79 -20.21
N GLU A 802 -11.80 14.49 -19.41
CA GLU A 802 -11.33 15.01 -18.14
C GLU A 802 -11.00 13.85 -17.20
N VAL A 803 -9.80 13.90 -16.63
CA VAL A 803 -9.25 12.85 -15.78
C VAL A 803 -8.88 13.36 -14.42
N PHE A 804 -9.05 12.48 -13.44
CA PHE A 804 -8.96 12.72 -12.03
C PHE A 804 -7.94 11.78 -11.43
N ASP A 805 -7.44 12.20 -10.27
CA ASP A 805 -6.58 11.37 -9.44
C ASP A 805 -7.04 11.46 -7.99
N ALA A 806 -6.75 10.42 -7.23
CA ALA A 806 -7.17 10.25 -5.85
C ALA A 806 -5.99 9.89 -4.97
N THR A 807 -6.03 10.38 -3.73
CA THR A 807 -4.99 10.11 -2.74
C THR A 807 -5.56 9.26 -1.62
N VAL A 808 -5.02 8.06 -1.45
CA VAL A 808 -5.29 7.15 -0.33
C VAL A 808 -4.02 6.98 0.50
N VAL A 809 -4.12 7.27 1.80
CA VAL A 809 -2.98 7.23 2.72
C VAL A 809 -2.60 5.79 3.05
N GLY A 810 -1.30 5.51 3.19
CA GLY A 810 -0.79 4.25 3.74
C GLY A 810 -0.45 3.19 2.68
N THR A 811 -1.44 2.65 1.96
CA THR A 811 -1.20 1.57 0.98
C THR A 811 -1.08 2.04 -0.47
N HIS A 812 -1.41 3.31 -0.73
CA HIS A 812 -1.30 3.92 -2.05
C HIS A 812 -2.11 3.24 -3.17
N ASN A 813 -3.18 2.52 -2.82
CA ASN A 813 -4.09 1.88 -3.76
C ASN A 813 -5.53 1.87 -3.23
N PHE A 814 -6.50 1.58 -4.09
CA PHE A 814 -7.90 1.38 -3.74
C PHE A 814 -8.63 0.50 -4.77
N ILE A 815 -9.84 0.05 -4.43
CA ILE A 815 -10.71 -0.68 -5.35
C ILE A 815 -11.65 0.29 -6.08
N ALA A 816 -11.60 0.27 -7.41
CA ALA A 816 -12.48 1.06 -8.27
C ALA A 816 -13.03 0.23 -9.43
N ASN A 817 -14.32 0.35 -9.72
CA ASN A 817 -15.06 -0.48 -10.69
C ASN A 817 -14.86 -2.01 -10.46
N GLY A 818 -14.54 -2.41 -9.22
CA GLY A 818 -14.17 -3.79 -8.90
C GLY A 818 -12.79 -4.22 -9.42
N ILE A 819 -11.84 -3.30 -9.55
CA ILE A 819 -10.45 -3.54 -9.98
C ILE A 819 -9.52 -2.82 -9.00
N ALA A 820 -8.37 -3.42 -8.68
CA ALA A 820 -7.34 -2.75 -7.86
C ALA A 820 -6.57 -1.73 -8.71
N VAL A 821 -6.51 -0.48 -8.25
CA VAL A 821 -5.86 0.66 -8.92
C VAL A 821 -4.92 1.40 -7.97
N HIS A 822 -3.84 1.98 -8.50
CA HIS A 822 -2.79 2.66 -7.73
C HIS A 822 -2.94 4.19 -7.72
N ASN A 823 -2.38 4.85 -6.69
CA ASN A 823 -2.29 6.32 -6.56
C ASN A 823 -1.07 6.92 -7.30
N SER A 824 -0.93 8.25 -7.26
CA SER A 824 0.27 8.96 -7.74
C SER A 824 1.45 9.00 -6.74
N ILE A 825 2.68 9.10 -7.29
CA ILE A 825 4.01 9.09 -6.64
C ILE A 825 4.29 10.31 -5.72
N GLU A 826 3.59 11.43 -5.93
CA GLU A 826 3.84 12.75 -5.30
C GLU A 826 3.70 12.81 -3.76
N GLN A 827 3.28 11.71 -3.12
CA GLN A 827 2.77 11.76 -1.76
C GLN A 827 3.85 11.94 -0.69
N ASP A 828 5.02 11.32 -0.80
CA ASP A 828 5.98 11.31 0.32
C ASP A 828 6.76 12.62 0.50
N ALA A 829 6.80 13.46 -0.54
CA ALA A 829 7.46 14.76 -0.47
C ALA A 829 6.71 15.71 0.49
N ASP A 830 7.44 16.37 1.38
CA ASP A 830 6.90 17.45 2.22
C ASP A 830 6.82 18.77 1.47
N MET A 831 7.76 18.99 0.56
CA MET A 831 7.82 20.17 -0.28
C MET A 831 8.17 19.80 -1.71
N VAL A 832 7.52 20.47 -2.67
CA VAL A 832 7.80 20.31 -4.09
C VAL A 832 8.04 21.67 -4.72
N ILE A 833 9.21 21.83 -5.32
CA ILE A 833 9.64 23.05 -5.99
C ILE A 833 9.81 22.75 -7.47
N LEU A 834 9.02 23.42 -8.30
CA LEU A 834 9.10 23.32 -9.76
C LEU A 834 9.87 24.53 -10.30
N LEU A 835 10.92 24.27 -11.07
CA LEU A 835 11.73 25.32 -11.69
C LEU A 835 11.24 25.56 -13.13
N HIS A 836 10.90 26.81 -13.43
CA HIS A 836 10.48 27.26 -14.74
C HIS A 836 11.35 28.41 -15.25
N ARG A 837 11.68 28.39 -16.54
CA ARG A 837 12.36 29.48 -17.24
C ARG A 837 11.67 29.72 -18.56
N GLU A 838 11.09 30.89 -18.72
CA GLU A 838 10.32 31.24 -19.91
C GLU A 838 11.24 31.37 -21.14
N ASP A 839 12.42 31.96 -20.94
CA ASP A 839 13.44 32.21 -21.97
C ASP A 839 14.05 30.93 -22.58
N ALA A 840 13.91 29.80 -21.88
CA ALA A 840 14.32 28.49 -22.38
C ALA A 840 13.35 27.96 -23.46
N TYR A 841 12.11 28.42 -23.47
CA TYR A 841 11.09 28.04 -24.45
C TYR A 841 10.85 29.13 -25.49
N GLU A 842 11.01 30.40 -25.11
CA GLU A 842 10.75 31.57 -25.96
C GLU A 842 11.96 32.51 -25.92
N ARG A 843 12.79 32.41 -26.97
CA ARG A 843 14.08 33.14 -27.06
C ARG A 843 13.94 34.67 -27.02
N GLU A 844 12.76 35.20 -27.36
CA GLU A 844 12.44 36.63 -27.35
C GLU A 844 11.59 37.05 -26.14
N SER A 845 11.50 36.19 -25.10
CA SER A 845 10.71 36.51 -23.90
C SER A 845 11.23 37.80 -23.24
N PRO A 846 10.32 38.71 -22.82
CA PRO A 846 10.71 39.92 -22.08
C PRO A 846 11.30 39.61 -20.70
N ARG A 847 11.15 38.38 -20.20
CA ARG A 847 11.68 37.89 -18.91
C ARG A 847 13.01 37.13 -19.08
N ALA A 848 13.80 37.47 -20.10
CA ALA A 848 15.08 36.83 -20.37
C ALA A 848 16.04 36.92 -19.16
N GLY A 849 16.58 35.78 -18.72
CA GLY A 849 17.41 35.69 -17.52
C GLY A 849 16.65 35.59 -16.21
N GLU A 850 15.31 35.56 -16.20
CA GLU A 850 14.50 35.24 -15.01
C GLU A 850 14.16 33.74 -14.95
N ALA A 851 13.99 33.23 -13.74
CA ALA A 851 13.46 31.91 -13.46
C ALA A 851 12.45 31.97 -12.31
N ASP A 852 11.42 31.16 -12.38
CA ASP A 852 10.41 31.03 -11.33
C ASP A 852 10.66 29.73 -10.54
N LEU A 853 10.82 29.86 -9.23
CA LEU A 853 10.78 28.77 -8.25
C LEU A 853 9.34 28.66 -7.74
N ILE A 854 8.58 27.72 -8.29
CA ILE A 854 7.18 27.49 -7.97
C ILE A 854 7.12 26.46 -6.84
N VAL A 855 6.87 26.90 -5.60
CA VAL A 855 6.62 26.02 -4.46
C VAL A 855 5.21 25.47 -4.59
N ALA A 856 5.06 24.39 -5.34
CA ALA A 856 3.77 23.86 -5.76
C ALA A 856 3.11 22.93 -4.70
N LYS A 857 3.90 22.45 -3.73
CA LYS A 857 3.42 21.73 -2.54
C LYS A 857 4.27 22.12 -1.35
N HIS A 858 3.63 22.36 -0.20
CA HIS A 858 4.31 22.56 1.08
C HIS A 858 3.40 22.04 2.21
N ARG A 859 3.76 20.93 2.86
CA ARG A 859 2.92 20.28 3.89
C ARG A 859 2.74 21.12 5.17
N ASN A 860 3.74 21.93 5.51
CA ASN A 860 3.84 22.63 6.79
C ASN A 860 3.80 24.16 6.63
N GLY A 861 3.43 24.68 5.46
CA GLY A 861 3.45 26.11 5.20
C GLY A 861 2.82 26.51 3.87
N PRO A 862 2.86 27.80 3.53
CA PRO A 862 2.27 28.33 2.30
C PRO A 862 3.06 27.92 1.04
N THR A 863 2.37 27.94 -0.10
CA THR A 863 2.90 27.82 -1.46
C THR A 863 3.03 29.20 -2.09
N ASP A 864 4.09 29.46 -2.84
CA ASP A 864 4.27 30.73 -3.56
C ASP A 864 5.16 30.54 -4.81
N VAL A 865 5.24 31.56 -5.65
CA VAL A 865 6.13 31.63 -6.82
C VAL A 865 7.18 32.69 -6.57
N ILE A 866 8.43 32.27 -6.48
CA ILE A 866 9.57 33.16 -6.21
C ILE A 866 10.37 33.35 -7.49
N THR A 867 10.50 34.59 -7.94
CA THR A 867 11.29 34.92 -9.13
C THR A 867 12.75 35.16 -8.73
N VAL A 868 13.68 34.51 -9.42
CA VAL A 868 15.13 34.61 -9.23
C VAL A 868 15.83 34.89 -10.57
N ALA A 869 17.02 35.48 -10.54
CA ALA A 869 17.82 35.70 -11.73
C ALA A 869 18.70 34.48 -12.04
N PHE A 870 18.63 33.98 -13.28
CA PHE A 870 19.48 32.91 -13.79
C PHE A 870 20.70 33.46 -14.52
N GLN A 871 21.89 33.23 -13.97
CA GLN A 871 23.17 33.61 -14.55
C GLN A 871 23.89 32.37 -15.09
N GLY A 872 23.35 31.79 -16.17
CA GLY A 872 23.85 30.53 -16.73
C GLY A 872 25.32 30.53 -17.11
N HIS A 873 25.88 31.67 -17.49
CA HIS A 873 27.32 31.83 -17.78
C HIS A 873 28.22 31.66 -16.54
N TYR A 874 27.69 31.85 -15.34
CA TYR A 874 28.34 31.54 -14.05
C TYR A 874 27.80 30.26 -13.41
N SER A 875 26.91 29.52 -14.10
CA SER A 875 26.21 28.35 -13.57
C SER A 875 25.61 28.59 -12.17
N ARG A 876 24.80 29.65 -12.02
CA ARG A 876 24.13 29.96 -10.75
C ARG A 876 22.78 30.67 -10.92
N PHE A 877 21.95 30.57 -9.88
CA PHE A 877 20.81 31.43 -9.62
C PHE A 877 21.14 32.41 -8.49
N VAL A 878 20.53 33.59 -8.51
CA VAL A 878 20.68 34.62 -7.46
C VAL A 878 19.33 35.32 -7.24
N ASP A 879 19.13 35.90 -6.06
CA ASP A 879 17.97 36.76 -5.81
C ASP A 879 17.89 37.89 -6.83
N MET A 880 16.66 38.29 -7.16
CA MET A 880 16.43 39.51 -7.93
C MET A 880 17.02 40.69 -7.16
N GLN A 881 17.70 41.60 -7.85
CA GLN A 881 18.16 42.83 -7.21
C GLN A 881 16.91 43.63 -6.82
N ASN A 882 16.65 43.75 -5.52
CA ASN A 882 15.70 44.75 -5.03
C ASN A 882 16.17 46.11 -5.55
N GLY A 883 15.29 46.81 -6.28
CA GLY A 883 15.49 48.21 -6.62
C GLY A 883 15.65 49.08 -5.40
#